data_AF-D6ZYF3-F1
#
_entry.id   AF-D6ZYF3-F1
#
_cell.length_a   1.000
_cell.length_b   1.000
_cell.length_c   1.000
_cell.angle_alpha   90.00
_cell.angle_beta   90.00
_cell.angle_gamma   90.00
#
_symmetry.space_group_name_H-M   'P 1'
#
loop_
_entity.id
_entity.type
_entity.pdbx_description
1 polymer ?
#
loop_
_entity_poly.entity_id
_entity_poly.type
_entity_poly.pdbx_seq_one_letter_code
_entity_poly.pdbx_strand_id
1 'polypeptide(L)'
;MKTPLEAVVRSEGEVRLGWAGSTTLMDYLNFEDALSPVMTAMVGGLPVRRVPAKSQSVRMAAIGAIGHTFEGGQVHVWGTGCSPWKNPSAPADQRIAFAPSGHGGIVLHATSGPVAERLMANGDARPGLYGDPAWLLPRFYRPRIRKKWKLGVILHLSELADRSYEARPLPAFARYRVPDEFKNDVHLITTVTPLGVPALKAKLDEILACERIVSMSMHGLVVAEAYGIPCLYFPPLSEPRGLGRLALDPDGPADLRIVDLYLGLGRRHIPAYFQDRGLPTDWQALMDAVDRTWEPAEFDAERLIDAFPFTPSPLKAPSGKSIWEHPVIKGLVLQHDVALLRQQDRDADGGRPIVVNQTEARALEPEAKGARVPGPASSAVTKVVGYPKAPAAGLTPGLSTLLRMNADRISIPLSWAATTRETPHANLGDTLSALIVAGMAGVTVRRAGFDQPIERMVAVGTIGHNQRNGVLHFWGTGVDAERNPVDPLVRGYVRPADTEFNVHALRGPNSARTLRAAGIEVPDIFGDPVWMLPRFWPMKEVEKTHDLGVILHITELEDRTPEAGAKPSLRRYHVPDAFKDRIRLINTHCPPTAEAMRAKVAEIVSCRAIVSTSLHGLVIAETYGIPCAWFATYGDGEGRMLDLGNPQHQIDHRMRDFYSGVGRTTLSSYCLDRSKPTDWGAVLAWVHGKWRPLSYDDRPLIRAFPLPLAVSPEEMNWPLPAEIVDRIDY
;
A
#
# COMPACT_ATOMS: atom_id res chain seq x y z
N MET A 1 -9.22 8.85 -42.78
CA MET A 1 -9.99 9.48 -41.67
C MET A 1 -9.03 9.71 -40.52
N LYS A 2 -9.12 10.85 -39.81
CA LYS A 2 -8.32 11.09 -38.61
C LYS A 2 -8.74 10.09 -37.52
N THR A 3 -7.79 9.54 -36.78
CA THR A 3 -8.11 8.63 -35.67
C THR A 3 -8.87 9.38 -34.58
N PRO A 4 -9.75 8.73 -33.78
CA PRO A 4 -10.43 9.39 -32.67
C PRO A 4 -9.44 10.03 -31.68
N LEU A 5 -8.31 9.38 -31.43
CA LEU A 5 -7.23 9.96 -30.61
C LEU A 5 -6.64 11.22 -31.24
N GLU A 6 -6.36 11.25 -32.55
CA GLU A 6 -5.84 12.46 -33.21
C GLU A 6 -6.83 13.64 -33.14
N ALA A 7 -8.13 13.38 -33.18
CA ALA A 7 -9.15 14.41 -32.99
C ALA A 7 -9.09 15.00 -31.57
N VAL A 8 -9.01 14.14 -30.55
CA VAL A 8 -8.90 14.55 -29.13
C VAL A 8 -7.62 15.35 -28.88
N VAL A 9 -6.47 14.86 -29.37
CA VAL A 9 -5.18 15.54 -29.19
C VAL A 9 -5.20 16.93 -29.82
N ARG A 10 -5.80 17.09 -31.01
CA ARG A 10 -5.93 18.40 -31.67
C ARG A 10 -6.88 19.34 -30.94
N SER A 11 -7.96 18.84 -30.35
CA SER A 11 -8.92 19.69 -29.63
C SER A 11 -8.41 20.13 -28.27
N GLU A 12 -7.67 19.26 -27.56
CA GLU A 12 -7.23 19.53 -26.19
C GLU A 12 -5.83 20.14 -26.11
N GLY A 13 -5.00 19.95 -27.14
CA GLY A 13 -3.61 20.39 -27.12
C GLY A 13 -2.71 19.56 -26.19
N GLU A 14 -3.19 18.42 -25.71
CA GLU A 14 -2.48 17.47 -24.86
C GLU A 14 -2.78 16.01 -25.26
N VAL A 15 -1.91 15.09 -24.86
CA VAL A 15 -2.05 13.66 -25.14
C VAL A 15 -2.58 12.93 -23.93
N ARG A 16 -3.76 12.31 -24.07
CA ARG A 16 -4.33 11.39 -23.07
C ARG A 16 -3.57 10.07 -23.08
N LEU A 17 -2.88 9.74 -22.00
CA LEU A 17 -2.03 8.54 -21.89
C LEU A 17 -2.33 7.73 -20.62
N GLY A 18 -2.57 6.43 -20.77
CA GLY A 18 -2.62 5.49 -19.66
C GLY A 18 -1.27 4.79 -19.48
N TRP A 19 -0.80 4.71 -18.23
CA TRP A 19 0.47 4.06 -17.91
C TRP A 19 0.52 3.51 -16.47
N ALA A 20 1.60 2.78 -16.15
CA ALA A 20 1.93 2.33 -14.80
C ALA A 20 2.78 3.35 -14.02
N GLY A 21 2.33 4.60 -13.95
CA GLY A 21 3.06 5.65 -13.25
C GLY A 21 2.87 5.65 -11.74
N SER A 22 3.80 6.31 -11.05
CA SER A 22 3.82 6.48 -9.60
C SER A 22 2.52 7.09 -9.07
N THR A 23 2.13 6.62 -7.89
CA THR A 23 0.99 7.17 -7.16
C THR A 23 1.49 8.06 -6.05
N THR A 24 0.62 8.89 -5.50
CA THR A 24 0.94 9.72 -4.32
C THR A 24 1.26 8.92 -3.06
N LEU A 25 1.05 7.59 -3.07
CA LEU A 25 1.51 6.67 -2.02
C LEU A 25 2.95 6.18 -2.23
N MET A 26 3.57 6.51 -3.37
CA MET A 26 4.93 6.12 -3.75
C MET A 26 5.81 7.37 -3.81
N ASP A 27 6.93 7.38 -3.10
CA ASP A 27 7.94 8.45 -3.13
C ASP A 27 9.03 8.21 -4.18
N TYR A 28 8.76 7.34 -5.14
CA TYR A 28 9.68 6.94 -6.19
C TYR A 28 8.98 6.82 -7.55
N LEU A 29 9.78 6.84 -8.62
CA LEU A 29 9.38 6.42 -9.96
C LEU A 29 10.08 5.10 -10.30
N ASN A 30 9.35 4.19 -10.94
CA ASN A 30 9.99 3.18 -11.77
C ASN A 30 10.48 3.88 -13.04
N PHE A 31 11.79 3.94 -13.24
CA PHE A 31 12.43 4.57 -14.40
C PHE A 31 11.79 4.13 -15.70
N GLU A 32 11.50 2.84 -15.82
CA GLU A 32 10.97 2.21 -17.01
C GLU A 32 9.57 2.72 -17.37
N ASP A 33 8.63 2.63 -16.43
CA ASP A 33 7.26 3.08 -16.64
C ASP A 33 7.20 4.60 -16.83
N ALA A 34 8.12 5.33 -16.19
CA ALA A 34 8.23 6.77 -16.30
C ALA A 34 8.87 7.25 -17.61
N LEU A 35 9.33 6.38 -18.50
CA LEU A 35 9.70 6.73 -19.88
C LEU A 35 8.49 6.85 -20.81
N SER A 36 7.36 6.18 -20.49
CA SER A 36 6.08 6.32 -21.21
C SER A 36 5.67 7.78 -21.49
N PRO A 37 5.58 8.70 -20.50
CA PRO A 37 5.30 10.11 -20.76
C PRO A 37 6.32 10.77 -21.65
N VAL A 38 7.58 10.46 -21.33
CA VAL A 38 8.72 11.18 -21.85
C VAL A 38 8.77 10.94 -23.35
N MET A 39 8.63 9.68 -23.78
CA MET A 39 8.64 9.32 -25.18
C MET A 39 7.39 9.80 -25.92
N THR A 40 6.20 9.70 -25.32
CA THR A 40 4.98 10.24 -25.93
C THR A 40 5.09 11.76 -26.14
N ALA A 41 5.59 12.50 -25.14
CA ALA A 41 5.79 13.94 -25.25
C ALA A 41 6.90 14.30 -26.26
N MET A 42 8.01 13.57 -26.24
CA MET A 42 9.15 13.81 -27.14
C MET A 42 8.78 13.57 -28.60
N VAL A 43 8.04 12.52 -28.93
CA VAL A 43 7.66 12.22 -30.32
C VAL A 43 6.43 13.02 -30.76
N GLY A 44 5.44 13.18 -29.88
CA GLY A 44 4.20 13.89 -30.20
C GLY A 44 4.30 15.41 -30.15
N GLY A 45 5.30 15.96 -29.46
CA GLY A 45 5.51 17.41 -29.37
C GLY A 45 4.60 18.14 -28.38
N LEU A 46 3.80 17.39 -27.62
CA LEU A 46 2.70 17.92 -26.81
C LEU A 46 2.81 17.45 -25.35
N PRO A 47 2.25 18.22 -24.40
CA PRO A 47 2.11 17.77 -23.02
C PRO A 47 1.28 16.49 -22.93
N VAL A 48 1.52 15.73 -21.87
CA VAL A 48 0.83 14.46 -21.62
C VAL A 48 -0.01 14.61 -20.36
N ARG A 49 -1.27 14.21 -20.47
CA ARG A 49 -2.19 14.06 -19.35
C ARG A 49 -2.42 12.59 -19.09
N ARG A 50 -2.26 12.18 -17.83
CA ARG A 50 -2.57 10.81 -17.44
C ARG A 50 -4.07 10.56 -17.49
N VAL A 51 -4.45 9.38 -17.99
CA VAL A 51 -5.81 8.84 -17.93
C VAL A 51 -5.75 7.46 -17.27
N PRO A 52 -6.73 7.05 -16.44
CA PRO A 52 -6.74 5.72 -15.87
C PRO A 52 -6.68 4.61 -16.93
N ALA A 53 -6.04 3.48 -16.58
CA ALA A 53 -6.09 2.29 -17.44
C ALA A 53 -7.54 1.79 -17.64
N LYS A 54 -8.42 2.01 -16.66
CA LYS A 54 -9.86 1.72 -16.75
C LYS A 54 -10.64 3.03 -16.91
N SER A 55 -11.08 3.34 -18.13
CA SER A 55 -11.69 4.64 -18.48
C SER A 55 -12.54 4.49 -19.74
N GLN A 56 -13.58 5.33 -19.92
CA GLN A 56 -14.34 5.40 -21.17
C GLN A 56 -13.70 6.36 -22.20
N SER A 57 -12.74 7.17 -21.77
CA SER A 57 -12.04 8.13 -22.62
C SER A 57 -11.18 7.42 -23.65
N VAL A 58 -11.14 8.02 -24.86
CA VAL A 58 -10.13 7.69 -25.86
C VAL A 58 -8.75 8.08 -25.30
N ARG A 59 -7.82 7.14 -25.32
CA ARG A 59 -6.47 7.33 -24.76
C ARG A 59 -5.43 6.48 -25.47
N MET A 60 -4.17 6.81 -25.22
CA MET A 60 -3.02 6.06 -25.72
C MET A 60 -2.44 5.16 -24.62
N ALA A 61 -1.73 4.11 -25.02
CA ALA A 61 -0.80 3.36 -24.20
C ALA A 61 0.57 3.34 -24.90
N ALA A 62 1.64 3.61 -24.15
CA ALA A 62 3.01 3.61 -24.65
C ALA A 62 3.94 3.00 -23.61
N ILE A 63 4.91 2.17 -24.03
CA ILE A 63 5.94 1.55 -23.18
C ILE A 63 5.37 0.63 -22.07
N GLY A 64 6.09 -0.44 -21.77
CA GLY A 64 5.78 -1.35 -20.66
C GLY A 64 4.76 -2.45 -20.99
N ALA A 65 4.73 -3.48 -20.15
CA ALA A 65 3.92 -4.69 -20.35
C ALA A 65 2.52 -4.59 -19.69
N ILE A 66 1.79 -3.52 -20.00
CA ILE A 66 0.58 -3.11 -19.27
C ILE A 66 -0.71 -3.22 -20.10
N GLY A 67 -0.67 -3.76 -21.32
CA GLY A 67 -1.83 -3.89 -22.21
C GLY A 67 -3.02 -4.59 -21.54
N HIS A 68 -2.76 -5.60 -20.72
CA HIS A 68 -3.75 -6.37 -19.97
C HIS A 68 -4.52 -5.57 -18.90
N THR A 69 -4.04 -4.37 -18.54
CA THR A 69 -4.65 -3.52 -17.51
C THR A 69 -5.75 -2.60 -18.05
N PHE A 70 -5.84 -2.46 -19.37
CA PHE A 70 -6.74 -1.51 -20.01
C PHE A 70 -8.15 -2.07 -20.15
N GLU A 71 -9.15 -1.28 -19.75
CA GLU A 71 -10.57 -1.62 -19.87
C GLU A 71 -11.39 -0.36 -20.22
N GLY A 72 -12.41 -0.52 -21.08
CA GLY A 72 -13.29 0.57 -21.49
C GLY A 72 -12.66 1.57 -22.47
N GLY A 73 -13.52 2.31 -23.18
CA GLY A 73 -13.11 3.32 -24.15
C GLY A 73 -12.27 2.76 -25.30
N GLN A 74 -11.74 3.65 -26.14
CA GLN A 74 -10.78 3.28 -27.19
C GLN A 74 -9.34 3.51 -26.72
N VAL A 75 -8.46 2.52 -26.87
CA VAL A 75 -7.06 2.55 -26.47
C VAL A 75 -6.16 2.38 -27.69
N HIS A 76 -5.35 3.39 -27.98
CA HIS A 76 -4.37 3.36 -29.07
C HIS A 76 -3.03 2.89 -28.54
N VAL A 77 -2.55 1.74 -28.99
CA VAL A 77 -1.33 1.12 -28.50
C VAL A 77 -0.16 1.45 -29.42
N TRP A 78 0.91 1.98 -28.83
CA TRP A 78 2.18 2.25 -29.49
C TRP A 78 3.34 1.70 -28.66
N GLY A 79 3.75 0.48 -29.00
CA GLY A 79 4.88 -0.23 -28.40
C GLY A 79 4.67 -0.76 -26.98
N THR A 80 3.41 -0.83 -26.53
CA THR A 80 3.07 -1.46 -25.24
C THR A 80 3.01 -2.97 -25.39
N GLY A 81 3.51 -3.68 -24.39
CA GLY A 81 3.41 -5.14 -24.27
C GLY A 81 2.17 -5.60 -23.49
N CYS A 82 1.90 -6.90 -23.50
CA CYS A 82 0.75 -7.48 -22.81
C CYS A 82 1.13 -8.74 -22.02
N SER A 83 0.44 -8.97 -20.90
CA SER A 83 0.55 -10.22 -20.16
C SER A 83 -0.55 -11.18 -20.61
N PRO A 84 -0.30 -12.50 -20.69
CA PRO A 84 -1.37 -13.48 -20.91
C PRO A 84 -2.33 -13.57 -19.72
N TRP A 85 -2.03 -12.88 -18.61
CA TRP A 85 -2.83 -12.88 -17.40
C TRP A 85 -3.40 -11.49 -17.14
N LYS A 86 -4.68 -11.42 -16.75
CA LYS A 86 -5.33 -10.19 -16.29
C LYS A 86 -4.77 -9.71 -14.93
N ASN A 87 -4.27 -10.64 -14.13
CA ASN A 87 -3.71 -10.45 -12.80
C ASN A 87 -2.34 -11.14 -12.68
N PRO A 88 -1.31 -10.71 -13.43
CA PRO A 88 -0.03 -11.42 -13.51
C PRO A 88 0.73 -11.51 -12.18
N SER A 89 0.40 -10.65 -11.21
CA SER A 89 0.95 -10.69 -9.86
C SER A 89 0.27 -11.73 -8.94
N ALA A 90 -0.80 -12.39 -9.39
CA ALA A 90 -1.47 -13.44 -8.62
C ALA A 90 -0.65 -14.75 -8.61
N PRO A 91 -0.82 -15.59 -7.57
CA PRO A 91 -0.33 -16.97 -7.55
C PRO A 91 -0.75 -17.74 -8.81
N ALA A 92 0.08 -18.66 -9.29
CA ALA A 92 -0.10 -19.31 -10.60
C ALA A 92 -1.47 -20.01 -10.75
N ASP A 93 -1.97 -20.60 -9.67
CA ASP A 93 -3.27 -21.27 -9.56
C ASP A 93 -4.47 -20.30 -9.52
N GLN A 94 -4.22 -18.99 -9.33
CA GLN A 94 -5.23 -17.93 -9.25
C GLN A 94 -5.16 -16.96 -10.45
N ARG A 95 -4.30 -17.24 -11.43
CA ARG A 95 -4.15 -16.40 -12.61
C ARG A 95 -5.35 -16.56 -13.53
N ILE A 96 -5.91 -15.42 -13.93
CA ILE A 96 -7.04 -15.30 -14.85
C ILE A 96 -6.46 -14.97 -16.22
N ALA A 97 -6.79 -15.78 -17.23
CA ALA A 97 -6.38 -15.51 -18.60
C ALA A 97 -6.87 -14.12 -19.05
N PHE A 98 -5.98 -13.36 -19.67
CA PHE A 98 -6.35 -12.10 -20.29
C PHE A 98 -7.16 -12.39 -21.56
N ALA A 99 -8.31 -11.73 -21.67
CA ALA A 99 -9.08 -11.65 -22.90
C ALA A 99 -9.44 -10.17 -23.12
N PRO A 100 -9.21 -9.61 -24.31
CA PRO A 100 -9.56 -8.23 -24.59
C PRO A 100 -11.08 -8.04 -24.46
N SER A 101 -11.50 -7.12 -23.58
CA SER A 101 -12.92 -6.86 -23.32
C SER A 101 -13.55 -6.05 -24.46
N GLY A 102 -14.46 -6.66 -25.22
CA GLY A 102 -15.31 -5.98 -26.22
C GLY A 102 -14.67 -5.79 -27.61
N HIS A 103 -15.43 -6.08 -28.67
CA HIS A 103 -15.02 -5.78 -30.04
C HIS A 103 -14.89 -4.26 -30.25
N GLY A 104 -13.70 -3.77 -30.61
CA GLY A 104 -13.48 -2.39 -31.11
C GLY A 104 -12.73 -1.42 -30.18
N GLY A 105 -12.35 -1.82 -28.96
CA GLY A 105 -11.69 -0.93 -27.98
C GLY A 105 -10.20 -0.71 -28.22
N ILE A 106 -9.42 -1.73 -28.55
CA ILE A 106 -7.96 -1.60 -28.69
C ILE A 106 -7.59 -1.42 -30.17
N VAL A 107 -6.85 -0.35 -30.47
CA VAL A 107 -6.29 -0.06 -31.80
C VAL A 107 -4.79 -0.19 -31.73
N LEU A 108 -4.25 -1.24 -32.36
CA LEU A 108 -2.82 -1.51 -32.39
C LEU A 108 -2.15 -0.74 -33.53
N HIS A 109 -1.25 0.18 -33.21
CA HIS A 109 -0.37 0.85 -34.18
C HIS A 109 1.01 0.21 -34.18
N ALA A 110 1.51 -0.07 -32.98
CA ALA A 110 2.72 -0.84 -32.73
C ALA A 110 2.59 -1.56 -31.38
N THR A 111 3.24 -2.71 -31.20
CA THR A 111 3.33 -3.40 -29.89
C THR A 111 4.79 -3.67 -29.53
N SER A 112 5.08 -4.13 -28.31
CA SER A 112 6.46 -4.53 -27.97
C SER A 112 6.96 -5.71 -28.81
N GLY A 113 6.04 -6.55 -29.28
CA GLY A 113 6.33 -7.74 -30.04
C GLY A 113 5.06 -8.54 -30.42
N PRO A 114 5.26 -9.65 -31.15
CA PRO A 114 4.16 -10.43 -31.74
C PRO A 114 3.27 -11.16 -30.73
N VAL A 115 3.75 -11.45 -29.52
CA VAL A 115 2.94 -12.06 -28.46
C VAL A 115 1.96 -11.02 -27.92
N ALA A 116 2.44 -9.80 -27.65
CA ALA A 116 1.57 -8.72 -27.19
C ALA A 116 0.49 -8.37 -28.23
N GLU A 117 0.85 -8.33 -29.51
CA GLU A 117 -0.12 -8.20 -30.61
C GLU A 117 -1.16 -9.31 -30.57
N ARG A 118 -0.74 -10.58 -30.54
CA ARG A 118 -1.67 -11.72 -30.53
C ARG A 118 -2.65 -11.67 -29.35
N LEU A 119 -2.17 -11.29 -28.16
CA LEU A 119 -3.00 -11.19 -26.96
C LEU A 119 -4.02 -10.06 -27.03
N MET A 120 -3.64 -8.93 -27.63
CA MET A 120 -4.51 -7.74 -27.72
C MET A 120 -5.38 -7.70 -28.97
N ALA A 121 -5.02 -8.46 -30.01
CA ALA A 121 -5.83 -8.64 -31.21
C ALA A 121 -7.07 -9.50 -30.90
N ASN A 122 -8.26 -8.97 -31.17
CA ASN A 122 -9.51 -9.69 -30.99
C ASN A 122 -9.80 -10.60 -32.20
N GLY A 123 -9.00 -11.66 -32.37
CA GLY A 123 -9.12 -12.66 -33.44
C GLY A 123 -8.07 -12.53 -34.55
N ASP A 124 -8.20 -11.51 -35.40
CA ASP A 124 -7.35 -11.36 -36.60
C ASP A 124 -6.03 -10.63 -36.30
N ALA A 125 -5.07 -11.32 -35.68
CA ALA A 125 -3.70 -10.83 -35.62
C ALA A 125 -3.06 -10.86 -37.03
N ARG A 126 -2.69 -9.69 -37.55
CA ARG A 126 -1.88 -9.55 -38.78
C ARG A 126 -0.49 -9.09 -38.37
N PRO A 127 0.59 -9.49 -39.05
CA PRO A 127 1.94 -9.03 -38.71
C PRO A 127 1.98 -7.51 -38.61
N GLY A 128 2.07 -7.00 -37.39
CA GLY A 128 2.12 -5.58 -37.12
C GLY A 128 3.53 -5.05 -37.00
N LEU A 129 3.60 -3.80 -36.57
CA LEU A 129 4.85 -3.13 -36.27
C LEU A 129 5.24 -3.39 -34.82
N TYR A 130 6.52 -3.69 -34.58
CA TYR A 130 7.03 -3.99 -33.26
C TYR A 130 8.14 -3.03 -32.85
N GLY A 131 8.15 -2.64 -31.58
CA GLY A 131 9.19 -1.79 -31.02
C GLY A 131 8.75 -1.09 -29.75
N ASP A 132 9.64 -1.04 -28.77
CA ASP A 132 9.48 -0.20 -27.59
C ASP A 132 9.90 1.25 -27.88
N PRO A 133 9.08 2.28 -27.60
CA PRO A 133 9.41 3.67 -27.86
C PRO A 133 10.70 4.18 -27.21
N ALA A 134 11.20 3.55 -26.15
CA ALA A 134 12.49 3.90 -25.57
C ALA A 134 13.66 3.73 -26.56
N TRP A 135 13.49 2.93 -27.63
CA TRP A 135 14.44 2.87 -28.76
C TRP A 135 14.69 4.22 -29.43
N LEU A 136 13.75 5.16 -29.32
CA LEU A 136 13.87 6.48 -29.93
C LEU A 136 14.63 7.48 -29.04
N LEU A 137 14.97 7.13 -27.79
CA LEU A 137 15.72 8.00 -26.86
C LEU A 137 16.99 8.62 -27.47
N PRO A 138 17.84 7.87 -28.23
CA PRO A 138 19.01 8.45 -28.86
C PRO A 138 18.70 9.53 -29.89
N ARG A 139 17.48 9.66 -30.41
CA ARG A 139 17.13 10.79 -31.31
C ARG A 139 17.01 12.11 -30.55
N PHE A 140 16.66 12.04 -29.27
CA PHE A 140 16.39 13.20 -28.42
C PHE A 140 17.55 13.53 -27.48
N TYR A 141 18.29 12.51 -27.03
CA TYR A 141 19.32 12.70 -26.02
C TYR A 141 20.59 11.91 -26.33
N ARG A 142 21.64 12.61 -26.80
CA ARG A 142 22.98 12.05 -27.05
C ARG A 142 24.05 12.83 -26.28
N PRO A 143 24.11 12.68 -24.95
CA PRO A 143 25.11 13.37 -24.16
C PRO A 143 26.51 12.80 -24.44
N ARG A 144 27.54 13.60 -24.19
CA ARG A 144 28.93 13.11 -24.10
C ARG A 144 29.20 12.70 -22.66
N ILE A 145 29.13 11.41 -22.38
CA ILE A 145 29.32 10.85 -21.04
C ILE A 145 30.63 10.09 -20.99
N ARG A 146 31.46 10.39 -19.98
CA ARG A 146 32.65 9.60 -19.67
C ARG A 146 32.23 8.27 -19.06
N LYS A 147 32.74 7.16 -19.60
CA LYS A 147 32.55 5.83 -19.03
C LYS A 147 33.19 5.74 -17.64
N LYS A 148 32.47 5.13 -16.69
CA LYS A 148 32.84 5.00 -15.29
C LYS A 148 33.01 3.55 -14.86
N TRP A 149 32.21 2.64 -15.43
CA TRP A 149 32.15 1.24 -15.03
C TRP A 149 32.26 0.33 -16.25
N LYS A 150 33.01 -0.76 -16.11
CA LYS A 150 33.17 -1.78 -17.16
C LYS A 150 31.89 -2.57 -17.39
N LEU A 151 31.09 -2.75 -16.34
CA LEU A 151 29.81 -3.45 -16.38
C LEU A 151 28.76 -2.78 -15.50
N GLY A 152 27.62 -2.40 -16.08
CA GLY A 152 26.41 -2.08 -15.35
C GLY A 152 25.49 -3.30 -15.24
N VAL A 153 24.95 -3.54 -14.06
CA VAL A 153 24.00 -4.63 -13.79
C VAL A 153 22.67 -4.00 -13.42
N ILE A 154 21.68 -4.03 -14.31
CA ILE A 154 20.37 -3.43 -14.06
C ILE A 154 19.44 -4.48 -13.45
N LEU A 155 19.02 -4.24 -12.20
CA LEU A 155 18.17 -5.14 -11.44
C LEU A 155 16.69 -4.83 -11.71
N HIS A 156 15.87 -5.87 -11.86
CA HIS A 156 14.42 -5.70 -11.90
C HIS A 156 13.87 -5.40 -10.49
N LEU A 157 12.73 -4.71 -10.40
CA LEU A 157 12.10 -4.35 -9.11
C LEU A 157 11.83 -5.54 -8.17
N SER A 158 11.62 -6.72 -8.73
CA SER A 158 11.42 -7.97 -7.97
C SER A 158 12.70 -8.51 -7.33
N GLU A 159 13.85 -7.93 -7.64
CA GLU A 159 15.16 -8.37 -7.16
C GLU A 159 15.77 -7.45 -6.13
N LEU A 160 15.16 -6.29 -5.95
CA LEU A 160 15.55 -5.31 -4.94
C LEU A 160 14.89 -5.67 -3.61
N ALA A 161 15.65 -5.53 -2.53
CA ALA A 161 15.18 -5.71 -1.16
C ALA A 161 14.16 -4.62 -0.76
N ASP A 162 14.26 -3.45 -1.38
CA ASP A 162 13.47 -2.27 -1.06
C ASP A 162 13.21 -1.41 -2.32
N ARG A 163 12.79 -0.15 -2.11
CA ARG A 163 12.57 0.86 -3.14
C ARG A 163 13.51 2.06 -2.98
N SER A 164 14.73 1.81 -2.49
CA SER A 164 15.77 2.83 -2.41
C SER A 164 16.30 3.21 -3.79
N TYR A 165 16.95 4.38 -3.85
CA TYR A 165 17.56 4.92 -5.06
C TYR A 165 18.95 4.33 -5.36
N GLU A 166 19.44 3.48 -4.46
CA GLU A 166 20.65 2.67 -4.61
C GLU A 166 20.25 1.22 -4.91
N ALA A 167 21.07 0.49 -5.66
CA ALA A 167 20.79 -0.92 -5.89
C ALA A 167 21.08 -1.74 -4.62
N ARG A 168 20.01 -2.21 -3.98
CA ARG A 168 20.05 -3.14 -2.83
C ARG A 168 19.42 -4.47 -3.23
N PRO A 169 20.20 -5.44 -3.73
CA PRO A 169 19.66 -6.73 -4.12
C PRO A 169 19.13 -7.52 -2.91
N LEU A 170 18.15 -8.40 -3.13
CA LEU A 170 17.70 -9.35 -2.11
C LEU A 170 18.88 -10.17 -1.57
N PRO A 171 19.07 -10.32 -0.24
CA PRO A 171 20.26 -10.97 0.34
C PRO A 171 20.49 -12.42 -0.13
N ALA A 172 19.42 -13.11 -0.52
CA ALA A 172 19.46 -14.47 -1.05
C ALA A 172 20.08 -14.57 -2.46
N PHE A 173 20.17 -13.46 -3.20
CA PHE A 173 20.64 -13.45 -4.58
C PHE A 173 22.15 -13.25 -4.63
N ALA A 174 22.89 -14.32 -4.36
CA ALA A 174 24.36 -14.30 -4.35
C ALA A 174 24.97 -13.83 -5.68
N ARG A 175 24.23 -13.92 -6.80
CA ARG A 175 24.65 -13.41 -8.11
C ARG A 175 24.98 -11.91 -8.13
N TYR A 176 24.47 -11.14 -7.18
CA TYR A 176 24.73 -9.69 -7.11
C TYR A 176 25.84 -9.31 -6.13
N ARG A 177 26.51 -10.30 -5.52
CA ARG A 177 27.67 -10.03 -4.65
C ARG A 177 28.86 -9.69 -5.53
N VAL A 178 29.31 -8.44 -5.44
CA VAL A 178 30.49 -7.94 -6.13
C VAL A 178 31.70 -8.04 -5.18
N PRO A 179 32.70 -8.89 -5.49
CA PRO A 179 33.94 -8.96 -4.70
C PRO A 179 34.71 -7.63 -4.77
N ASP A 180 35.57 -7.38 -3.77
CA ASP A 180 36.35 -6.14 -3.67
C ASP A 180 37.20 -5.83 -4.91
N GLU A 181 37.69 -6.85 -5.61
CA GLU A 181 38.48 -6.70 -6.84
C GLU A 181 37.67 -6.10 -8.00
N PHE A 182 36.34 -6.28 -8.01
CA PHE A 182 35.43 -5.79 -9.04
C PHE A 182 34.63 -4.54 -8.62
N LYS A 183 34.78 -4.03 -7.39
CA LYS A 183 33.93 -2.95 -6.85
C LYS A 183 33.98 -1.63 -7.63
N ASN A 184 35.07 -1.38 -8.35
CA ASN A 184 35.25 -0.20 -9.20
C ASN A 184 34.83 -0.46 -10.65
N ASP A 185 34.70 -1.73 -11.05
CA ASP A 185 34.42 -2.16 -12.42
C ASP A 185 32.94 -2.49 -12.63
N VAL A 186 32.29 -3.08 -11.62
CA VAL A 186 30.89 -3.52 -11.66
C VAL A 186 30.01 -2.57 -10.85
N HIS A 187 28.98 -2.03 -11.49
CA HIS A 187 28.02 -1.13 -10.87
C HIS A 187 26.61 -1.70 -10.91
N LEU A 188 26.02 -1.88 -9.72
CA LEU A 188 24.64 -2.33 -9.61
C LEU A 188 23.70 -1.14 -9.75
N ILE A 189 22.71 -1.25 -10.64
CA ILE A 189 21.78 -0.19 -10.99
C ILE A 189 20.36 -0.61 -10.64
N THR A 190 19.71 0.17 -9.79
CA THR A 190 18.27 0.06 -9.54
C THR A 190 17.49 0.81 -10.60
N THR A 191 16.30 0.29 -10.95
CA THR A 191 15.33 0.98 -11.83
C THR A 191 14.50 2.01 -11.05
N VAL A 192 14.69 2.13 -9.74
CA VAL A 192 14.00 3.11 -8.90
C VAL A 192 14.71 4.46 -8.95
N THR A 193 13.94 5.54 -9.05
CA THR A 193 14.47 6.91 -9.05
C THR A 193 13.65 7.83 -8.13
N PRO A 194 14.24 8.91 -7.61
CA PRO A 194 13.47 9.99 -7.00
C PRO A 194 12.39 10.54 -7.95
N LEU A 195 11.39 11.20 -7.39
CA LEU A 195 10.37 11.87 -8.20
C LEU A 195 10.97 12.99 -9.07
N GLY A 196 10.62 12.99 -10.34
CA GLY A 196 10.85 14.09 -11.26
C GLY A 196 11.81 13.79 -12.42
N VAL A 197 11.70 14.63 -13.44
CA VAL A 197 12.46 14.55 -14.70
C VAL A 197 13.99 14.57 -14.50
N PRO A 198 14.57 15.41 -13.61
CA PRO A 198 16.02 15.41 -13.41
C PRO A 198 16.56 14.06 -12.94
N ALA A 199 15.79 13.32 -12.14
CA ALA A 199 16.17 12.00 -11.64
C ALA A 199 16.12 10.94 -12.76
N LEU A 200 15.13 11.00 -13.66
CA LEU A 200 15.08 10.14 -14.85
C LEU A 200 16.30 10.37 -15.75
N LYS A 201 16.65 11.64 -16.01
CA LYS A 201 17.86 11.98 -16.75
C LYS A 201 19.11 11.42 -16.07
N ALA A 202 19.25 11.61 -14.76
CA ALA A 202 20.40 11.14 -14.02
C ALA A 202 20.54 9.60 -14.07
N LYS A 203 19.42 8.87 -14.00
CA LYS A 203 19.39 7.42 -14.14
C LYS A 203 19.79 6.97 -15.55
N LEU A 204 19.33 7.68 -16.59
CA LEU A 204 19.78 7.41 -17.94
C LEU A 204 21.28 7.67 -18.09
N ASP A 205 21.80 8.80 -17.56
CA ASP A 205 23.23 9.11 -17.59
C ASP A 205 24.08 8.05 -16.88
N GLU A 206 23.58 7.50 -15.78
CA GLU A 206 24.19 6.39 -15.05
C GLU A 206 24.31 5.13 -15.91
N ILE A 207 23.24 4.75 -16.61
CA ILE A 207 23.26 3.61 -17.56
C ILE A 207 24.26 3.89 -18.69
N LEU A 208 24.23 5.10 -19.27
CA LEU A 208 25.12 5.50 -20.37
C LEU A 208 26.60 5.57 -19.97
N ALA A 209 26.90 5.70 -18.67
CA ALA A 209 28.26 5.67 -18.14
C ALA A 209 28.87 4.25 -18.06
N CYS A 210 28.10 3.21 -18.36
CA CYS A 210 28.60 1.82 -18.38
C CYS A 210 29.15 1.44 -19.76
N GLU A 211 30.23 0.67 -19.81
CA GLU A 211 30.77 0.11 -21.06
C GLU A 211 29.94 -1.06 -21.58
N ARG A 212 29.38 -1.86 -20.66
CA ARG A 212 28.51 -3.01 -20.93
C ARG A 212 27.30 -2.98 -20.01
N ILE A 213 26.20 -3.60 -20.42
CA ILE A 213 24.99 -3.78 -19.59
C ILE A 213 24.59 -5.25 -19.55
N VAL A 214 24.35 -5.78 -18.36
CA VAL A 214 23.58 -7.00 -18.17
C VAL A 214 22.30 -6.67 -17.42
N SER A 215 21.20 -7.29 -17.80
CA SER A 215 19.90 -6.95 -17.22
C SER A 215 18.94 -8.13 -17.24
N MET A 216 18.09 -8.20 -16.21
CA MET A 216 16.85 -8.98 -16.27
C MET A 216 15.62 -8.12 -16.58
N SER A 217 15.77 -6.79 -16.51
CA SER A 217 14.76 -5.84 -16.96
C SER A 217 14.79 -5.71 -18.49
N MET A 218 13.60 -5.77 -19.10
CA MET A 218 13.41 -5.53 -20.53
C MET A 218 13.89 -4.14 -20.94
N HIS A 219 13.47 -3.09 -20.24
CA HIS A 219 13.86 -1.73 -20.64
C HIS A 219 15.34 -1.45 -20.37
N GLY A 220 15.96 -2.13 -19.39
CA GLY A 220 17.42 -2.09 -19.22
C GLY A 220 18.16 -2.56 -20.48
N LEU A 221 17.66 -3.62 -21.14
CA LEU A 221 18.18 -4.06 -22.43
C LEU A 221 17.80 -3.12 -23.56
N VAL A 222 16.53 -2.68 -23.66
CA VAL A 222 16.08 -1.74 -24.70
C VAL A 222 16.94 -0.47 -24.73
N VAL A 223 17.20 0.13 -23.56
CA VAL A 223 18.04 1.34 -23.47
C VAL A 223 19.47 1.05 -23.91
N ALA A 224 20.06 -0.08 -23.49
CA ALA A 224 21.41 -0.45 -23.89
C ALA A 224 21.51 -0.67 -25.41
N GLU A 225 20.60 -1.45 -25.99
CA GLU A 225 20.52 -1.72 -27.42
C GLU A 225 20.33 -0.42 -28.22
N ALA A 226 19.42 0.46 -27.79
CA ALA A 226 19.16 1.74 -28.46
C ALA A 226 20.38 2.65 -28.53
N TYR A 227 21.17 2.70 -27.45
CA TYR A 227 22.38 3.51 -27.38
C TYR A 227 23.63 2.79 -27.93
N GLY A 228 23.49 1.55 -28.38
CA GLY A 228 24.61 0.74 -28.86
C GLY A 228 25.61 0.38 -27.77
N ILE A 229 25.13 0.21 -26.53
CA ILE A 229 25.94 -0.29 -25.41
C ILE A 229 25.89 -1.82 -25.47
N PRO A 230 27.05 -2.51 -25.56
CA PRO A 230 27.08 -3.96 -25.53
C PRO A 230 26.29 -4.53 -24.36
N CYS A 231 25.32 -5.39 -24.64
CA CYS A 231 24.46 -5.93 -23.60
C CYS A 231 24.11 -7.41 -23.75
N LEU A 232 23.73 -8.01 -22.62
CA LEU A 232 23.38 -9.42 -22.57
C LEU A 232 22.23 -9.66 -21.57
N TYR A 233 21.27 -10.51 -21.96
CA TYR A 233 20.21 -10.93 -21.06
C TYR A 233 20.77 -11.85 -19.97
N PHE A 234 20.41 -11.61 -18.70
CA PHE A 234 20.97 -12.30 -17.53
C PHE A 234 19.92 -13.15 -16.78
N PRO A 235 19.26 -14.14 -17.42
CA PRO A 235 18.12 -14.86 -16.85
C PRO A 235 18.47 -15.64 -15.57
N PRO A 236 17.51 -15.84 -14.66
CA PRO A 236 17.66 -16.68 -13.47
C PRO A 236 17.45 -18.17 -13.79
N LEU A 237 17.97 -18.64 -14.93
CA LEU A 237 17.84 -20.01 -15.41
C LEU A 237 19.16 -20.75 -15.16
N SER A 238 19.08 -21.97 -14.63
CA SER A 238 20.26 -22.70 -14.15
C SER A 238 21.03 -23.44 -15.24
N GLU A 239 20.40 -23.73 -16.39
CA GLU A 239 20.97 -24.55 -17.45
C GLU A 239 20.78 -23.92 -18.85
N PRO A 240 21.82 -23.94 -19.71
CA PRO A 240 23.20 -24.31 -19.40
C PRO A 240 23.86 -23.24 -18.53
N ARG A 241 24.68 -23.54 -17.53
CA ARG A 241 25.34 -22.49 -16.72
C ARG A 241 26.32 -21.63 -17.55
N GLY A 242 26.22 -20.31 -17.43
CA GLY A 242 27.10 -19.35 -18.10
C GLY A 242 26.55 -18.88 -19.44
N LEU A 243 27.44 -18.54 -20.39
CA LEU A 243 27.02 -18.11 -21.72
C LEU A 243 26.36 -19.27 -22.48
N GLY A 244 25.15 -19.04 -22.95
CA GLY A 244 24.41 -19.98 -23.77
C GLY A 244 23.55 -19.28 -24.82
N ARG A 245 22.79 -20.09 -25.56
CA ARG A 245 21.83 -19.61 -26.57
C ARG A 245 20.42 -19.89 -26.09
N LEU A 246 19.65 -18.85 -25.83
CA LEU A 246 18.27 -18.93 -25.41
C LEU A 246 17.34 -18.97 -26.63
N ALA A 247 16.50 -20.00 -26.73
CA ALA A 247 15.40 -20.02 -27.68
C ALA A 247 14.29 -19.07 -27.21
N LEU A 248 13.77 -18.24 -28.12
CA LEU A 248 12.71 -17.30 -27.83
C LEU A 248 11.34 -17.98 -27.99
N ASP A 249 10.99 -18.79 -27.00
CA ASP A 249 9.73 -19.52 -26.93
C ASP A 249 8.75 -18.78 -25.98
N PRO A 250 7.59 -18.29 -26.47
CA PRO A 250 6.57 -17.67 -25.63
C PRO A 250 6.04 -18.56 -24.51
N ASP A 251 6.09 -19.88 -24.69
CA ASP A 251 5.65 -20.87 -23.69
C ASP A 251 6.84 -21.41 -22.86
N GLY A 252 8.04 -20.89 -23.11
CA GLY A 252 9.26 -21.27 -22.44
C GLY A 252 9.45 -20.63 -21.05
N PRO A 253 10.53 -20.98 -20.35
CA PRO A 253 10.78 -20.53 -18.97
C PRO A 253 11.37 -19.11 -18.87
N ALA A 254 11.67 -18.47 -20.01
CA ALA A 254 12.23 -17.12 -20.05
C ALA A 254 11.16 -16.06 -19.77
N ASP A 255 11.59 -14.87 -19.35
CA ASP A 255 10.67 -13.76 -19.14
C ASP A 255 10.01 -13.37 -20.48
N LEU A 256 8.69 -13.49 -20.52
CA LEU A 256 7.91 -13.26 -21.73
C LEU A 256 8.13 -11.86 -22.33
N ARG A 257 8.44 -10.86 -21.50
CA ARG A 257 8.71 -9.48 -21.97
C ARG A 257 9.97 -9.41 -22.83
N ILE A 258 11.00 -10.17 -22.44
CA ILE A 258 12.26 -10.29 -23.18
C ILE A 258 12.05 -11.10 -24.46
N VAL A 259 11.31 -12.21 -24.34
CA VAL A 259 10.96 -13.06 -25.48
C VAL A 259 10.21 -12.26 -26.55
N ASP A 260 9.15 -11.56 -26.15
CA ASP A 260 8.31 -10.75 -27.03
C ASP A 260 9.11 -9.65 -27.74
N LEU A 261 9.94 -8.90 -27.00
CA LEU A 261 10.81 -7.86 -27.54
C LEU A 261 11.70 -8.38 -28.67
N TYR A 262 12.48 -9.44 -28.40
CA TYR A 262 13.46 -9.92 -29.38
C TYR A 262 12.82 -10.70 -30.53
N LEU A 263 11.65 -11.34 -30.32
CA LEU A 263 10.82 -11.85 -31.42
C LEU A 263 10.35 -10.70 -32.34
N GLY A 264 9.99 -9.55 -31.76
CA GLY A 264 9.65 -8.33 -32.50
C GLY A 264 10.80 -7.80 -33.36
N LEU A 265 12.04 -8.01 -32.92
CA LEU A 265 13.26 -7.72 -33.69
C LEU A 265 13.64 -8.81 -34.70
N GLY A 266 12.75 -9.79 -34.95
CA GLY A 266 12.96 -10.87 -35.91
C GLY A 266 13.96 -11.94 -35.46
N ARG A 267 14.40 -11.91 -34.19
CA ARG A 267 15.28 -12.96 -33.65
C ARG A 267 14.45 -14.16 -33.23
N ARG A 268 15.00 -15.36 -33.39
CA ARG A 268 14.42 -16.61 -32.84
C ARG A 268 15.21 -17.15 -31.65
N HIS A 269 16.42 -16.65 -31.49
CA HIS A 269 17.32 -16.99 -30.41
C HIS A 269 18.17 -15.77 -30.06
N ILE A 270 18.60 -15.66 -28.81
CA ILE A 270 19.56 -14.65 -28.36
C ILE A 270 20.67 -15.29 -27.54
N PRO A 271 21.88 -14.71 -27.50
CA PRO A 271 22.82 -15.04 -26.45
C PRO A 271 22.25 -14.60 -25.09
N ALA A 272 22.48 -15.41 -24.06
CA ALA A 272 22.11 -15.08 -22.70
C ALA A 272 23.13 -15.69 -21.73
N TYR A 273 23.26 -15.08 -20.55
CA TYR A 273 24.07 -15.64 -19.48
C TYR A 273 23.16 -16.23 -18.40
N PHE A 274 23.11 -17.55 -18.36
CA PHE A 274 22.23 -18.35 -17.52
C PHE A 274 22.89 -18.55 -16.16
N GLN A 275 22.24 -18.07 -15.11
CA GLN A 275 22.74 -18.27 -13.75
C GLN A 275 21.60 -18.34 -12.74
N ASP A 276 21.63 -19.36 -11.89
CA ASP A 276 20.77 -19.43 -10.71
C ASP A 276 21.01 -18.25 -9.76
N ARG A 277 19.94 -17.79 -9.10
CA ARG A 277 20.00 -16.60 -8.23
C ARG A 277 20.93 -16.77 -7.04
N GLY A 278 21.02 -17.98 -6.49
CA GLY A 278 21.81 -18.32 -5.31
C GLY A 278 23.29 -18.53 -5.58
N LEU A 279 23.73 -18.49 -6.83
CA LEU A 279 25.14 -18.69 -7.20
C LEU A 279 25.86 -17.35 -7.40
N PRO A 280 27.10 -17.19 -6.88
CA PRO A 280 27.96 -16.06 -7.20
C PRO A 280 28.26 -15.95 -8.69
N THR A 281 28.39 -14.72 -9.18
CA THR A 281 28.69 -14.41 -10.58
C THR A 281 30.19 -14.45 -10.83
N ASP A 282 30.58 -15.11 -11.92
CA ASP A 282 31.91 -14.93 -12.50
C ASP A 282 31.89 -13.66 -13.37
N TRP A 283 32.32 -12.54 -12.77
CA TRP A 283 32.19 -11.21 -13.36
C TRP A 283 33.04 -11.05 -14.62
N GLN A 284 34.23 -11.65 -14.67
CA GLN A 284 35.08 -11.60 -15.86
C GLN A 284 34.48 -12.41 -17.01
N ALA A 285 34.05 -13.64 -16.74
CA ALA A 285 33.40 -14.47 -17.76
C ALA A 285 32.10 -13.84 -18.28
N LEU A 286 31.36 -13.13 -17.42
CA LEU A 286 30.16 -12.39 -17.82
C LEU A 286 30.47 -11.21 -18.75
N MET A 287 31.52 -10.43 -18.45
CA MET A 287 31.97 -9.34 -19.34
C MET A 287 32.46 -9.89 -20.69
N ASP A 288 33.27 -10.95 -20.66
CA ASP A 288 33.76 -11.61 -21.88
C ASP A 288 32.61 -12.18 -22.71
N ALA A 289 31.57 -12.70 -22.06
CA ALA A 289 30.38 -13.20 -22.74
C ALA A 289 29.63 -12.09 -23.50
N VAL A 290 29.52 -10.90 -22.91
CA VAL A 290 28.92 -9.73 -23.58
C VAL A 290 29.76 -9.36 -24.81
N ASP A 291 31.06 -9.19 -24.65
CA ASP A 291 31.97 -8.78 -25.73
C ASP A 291 32.00 -9.76 -26.90
N ARG A 292 31.87 -11.06 -26.61
CA ARG A 292 31.92 -12.11 -27.63
C ARG A 292 30.64 -12.27 -28.44
N THR A 293 29.50 -11.81 -27.92
CA THR A 293 28.19 -12.22 -28.46
C THR A 293 27.24 -11.09 -28.79
N TRP A 294 27.45 -9.89 -28.24
CA TRP A 294 26.60 -8.77 -28.57
C TRP A 294 26.91 -8.25 -29.97
N GLU A 295 25.85 -8.05 -30.74
CA GLU A 295 25.86 -7.38 -32.04
C GLU A 295 24.71 -6.37 -32.04
N PRO A 296 24.92 -5.15 -32.57
CA PRO A 296 23.89 -4.13 -32.63
C PRO A 296 22.59 -4.66 -33.23
N ALA A 297 21.46 -4.45 -32.55
CA ALA A 297 20.17 -4.84 -33.12
C ALA A 297 19.76 -3.88 -34.24
N GLU A 298 19.26 -4.43 -35.35
CA GLU A 298 18.61 -3.65 -36.39
C GLU A 298 17.21 -3.25 -35.92
N PHE A 299 16.96 -1.94 -35.85
CA PHE A 299 15.67 -1.39 -35.43
C PHE A 299 15.24 -0.24 -36.34
N ASP A 300 14.06 -0.36 -36.93
CA ASP A 300 13.50 0.66 -37.83
C ASP A 300 12.75 1.75 -37.05
N ALA A 301 13.52 2.72 -36.59
CA ALA A 301 13.01 3.85 -35.82
C ALA A 301 12.05 4.75 -36.61
N GLU A 302 12.19 4.87 -37.93
CA GLU A 302 11.26 5.68 -38.73
C GLU A 302 9.90 4.99 -38.81
N ARG A 303 9.86 3.69 -39.06
CA ARG A 303 8.58 2.96 -39.09
C ARG A 303 7.86 3.05 -37.74
N LEU A 304 8.57 2.99 -36.61
CA LEU A 304 7.93 3.18 -35.30
C LEU A 304 7.35 4.59 -35.14
N ILE A 305 8.03 5.63 -35.63
CA ILE A 305 7.52 7.01 -35.61
C ILE A 305 6.33 7.18 -36.56
N ASP A 306 6.37 6.56 -37.74
CA ASP A 306 5.27 6.60 -38.71
C ASP A 306 4.01 5.89 -38.19
N ALA A 307 4.20 4.89 -37.33
CA ALA A 307 3.13 4.23 -36.59
C ALA A 307 2.69 5.00 -35.33
N PHE A 308 3.15 6.23 -35.10
CA PHE A 308 2.66 7.03 -33.99
C PHE A 308 1.16 7.35 -34.18
N PRO A 309 0.29 7.22 -33.17
CA PRO A 309 -1.17 7.22 -33.37
C PRO A 309 -1.82 8.52 -33.91
N PHE A 310 -1.04 9.60 -34.01
CA PHE A 310 -1.41 10.89 -34.56
C PHE A 310 -0.18 11.54 -35.20
N THR A 311 -0.36 12.65 -35.92
CA THR A 311 0.75 13.33 -36.63
C THR A 311 1.92 13.64 -35.68
N PRO A 312 3.10 13.00 -35.83
CA PRO A 312 4.24 13.23 -34.93
C PRO A 312 4.80 14.64 -35.11
N SER A 313 5.22 15.24 -34.00
CA SER A 313 5.86 16.55 -33.99
C SER A 313 7.05 16.55 -33.02
N PRO A 314 8.15 15.87 -33.37
CA PRO A 314 9.20 15.59 -32.40
C PRO A 314 9.80 16.87 -31.79
N LEU A 315 9.89 16.89 -30.46
CA LEU A 315 10.47 17.99 -29.72
C LEU A 315 11.94 18.18 -30.09
N LYS A 316 12.35 19.44 -30.16
CA LYS A 316 13.75 19.84 -30.32
C LYS A 316 14.24 20.41 -29.00
N ALA A 317 15.47 20.06 -28.62
CA ALA A 317 16.08 20.66 -27.44
C ALA A 317 16.17 22.19 -27.60
N PRO A 318 15.90 22.99 -26.55
CA PRO A 318 16.10 24.42 -26.62
C PRO A 318 17.56 24.75 -26.94
N SER A 319 17.82 25.90 -27.58
CA SER A 319 19.18 26.30 -27.98
C SER A 319 20.14 26.27 -26.80
N GLY A 320 21.25 25.54 -26.94
CA GLY A 320 22.28 25.37 -25.92
C GLY A 320 21.88 24.54 -24.69
N LYS A 321 20.70 23.89 -24.70
CA LYS A 321 20.16 23.14 -23.57
C LYS A 321 19.89 21.68 -23.92
N SER A 322 19.68 20.85 -22.90
CA SER A 322 19.27 19.46 -23.08
C SER A 322 17.78 19.34 -23.40
N ILE A 323 17.35 18.26 -24.06
CA ILE A 323 15.92 17.96 -24.26
C ILE A 323 15.16 17.85 -22.93
N TRP A 324 15.83 17.41 -21.86
CA TRP A 324 15.28 17.32 -20.51
C TRP A 324 14.92 18.69 -19.91
N GLU A 325 15.42 19.79 -20.48
CA GLU A 325 15.08 21.16 -20.09
C GLU A 325 13.93 21.75 -20.90
N HIS A 326 13.42 21.02 -21.89
CA HIS A 326 12.27 21.48 -22.69
C HIS A 326 11.05 21.68 -21.79
N PRO A 327 10.29 22.79 -21.91
CA PRO A 327 9.17 23.10 -21.03
C PRO A 327 8.12 21.99 -20.93
N VAL A 328 7.79 21.35 -22.06
CA VAL A 328 6.86 20.20 -22.09
C VAL A 328 7.38 19.04 -21.26
N ILE A 329 8.68 18.73 -21.32
CA ILE A 329 9.28 17.62 -20.57
C ILE A 329 9.35 17.98 -19.08
N LYS A 330 9.81 19.19 -18.74
CA LYS A 330 9.84 19.67 -17.34
C LYS A 330 8.45 19.74 -16.69
N GLY A 331 7.41 19.99 -17.49
CA GLY A 331 6.03 20.10 -17.05
C GLY A 331 5.32 18.76 -16.86
N LEU A 332 5.98 17.63 -17.13
CA LEU A 332 5.39 16.31 -16.95
C LEU A 332 5.04 16.05 -15.49
N VAL A 333 3.77 15.74 -15.25
CA VAL A 333 3.31 15.21 -13.97
C VAL A 333 3.56 13.70 -13.96
N LEU A 334 4.45 13.23 -13.10
CA LEU A 334 4.90 11.83 -13.08
C LEU A 334 4.32 11.02 -11.90
N GLN A 335 3.72 11.70 -10.94
CA GLN A 335 3.07 11.13 -9.76
C GLN A 335 1.61 11.60 -9.71
N HIS A 336 0.69 10.69 -9.40
CA HIS A 336 -0.74 11.01 -9.45
C HIS A 336 -1.51 10.51 -8.23
N ASP A 337 -2.57 11.23 -7.93
CA ASP A 337 -3.65 10.75 -7.07
C ASP A 337 -4.60 9.87 -7.87
N VAL A 338 -4.71 8.59 -7.52
CA VAL A 338 -5.58 7.64 -8.22
C VAL A 338 -7.06 8.00 -8.12
N ALA A 339 -7.50 8.55 -6.98
CA ALA A 339 -8.90 8.93 -6.76
C ALA A 339 -9.24 10.19 -7.57
N LEU A 340 -8.41 11.23 -7.49
CA LEU A 340 -8.56 12.44 -8.29
C LEU A 340 -8.49 12.16 -9.79
N LEU A 341 -7.56 11.31 -10.22
CA LEU A 341 -7.43 10.88 -11.61
C LEU A 341 -8.72 10.22 -12.11
N ARG A 342 -9.32 9.33 -11.31
CA ARG A 342 -10.60 8.68 -11.64
C ARG A 342 -11.79 9.64 -11.58
N GLN A 343 -11.76 10.63 -10.72
CA GLN A 343 -12.79 11.67 -10.65
C GLN A 343 -12.73 12.56 -11.89
N GLN A 344 -11.56 13.08 -12.24
CA GLN A 344 -11.34 13.90 -13.43
C GLN A 344 -11.74 13.16 -14.72
N ASP A 345 -11.53 11.84 -14.78
CA ASP A 345 -11.98 10.99 -15.88
C ASP A 345 -13.51 10.93 -15.98
N ARG A 346 -14.21 10.73 -14.85
CA ARG A 346 -15.69 10.72 -14.82
C ARG A 346 -16.30 12.08 -15.17
N ASP A 347 -15.68 13.15 -14.70
CA ASP A 347 -16.18 14.52 -14.89
C ASP A 347 -15.96 14.98 -16.35
N ALA A 348 -14.88 14.53 -17.00
CA ALA A 348 -14.59 14.84 -18.40
C ALA A 348 -15.53 14.14 -19.41
N ASP A 349 -16.01 12.94 -19.09
CA ASP A 349 -16.87 12.12 -19.99
C ASP A 349 -18.38 12.20 -19.67
N GLY A 350 -18.81 13.21 -18.90
CA GLY A 350 -20.24 13.52 -18.73
C GLY A 350 -21.04 12.52 -17.89
N GLY A 351 -20.44 11.93 -16.85
CA GLY A 351 -21.20 11.33 -15.75
C GLY A 351 -21.99 10.06 -16.06
N ARG A 352 -21.54 9.19 -16.99
CA ARG A 352 -22.11 7.85 -17.14
C ARG A 352 -21.35 6.83 -16.27
N PRO A 353 -21.97 6.22 -15.25
CA PRO A 353 -21.34 5.15 -14.48
C PRO A 353 -21.11 3.91 -15.34
N ILE A 354 -20.02 3.19 -15.10
CA ILE A 354 -19.83 1.83 -15.57
C ILE A 354 -20.84 0.95 -14.81
N VAL A 355 -21.86 0.47 -15.51
CA VAL A 355 -22.72 -0.61 -15.01
C VAL A 355 -21.88 -1.88 -15.04
N VAL A 356 -21.44 -2.34 -13.86
CA VAL A 356 -20.97 -3.70 -13.69
C VAL A 356 -22.23 -4.58 -13.78
N ASN A 357 -22.42 -5.27 -14.90
CA ASN A 357 -23.51 -6.22 -15.06
C ASN A 357 -23.35 -7.34 -14.03
N GLN A 358 -24.10 -7.25 -12.93
CA GLN A 358 -24.47 -8.37 -12.09
C GLN A 358 -25.65 -9.09 -12.74
N THR A 359 -25.39 -9.86 -13.79
CA THR A 359 -26.38 -10.77 -14.35
C THR A 359 -25.65 -11.96 -14.93
N GLU A 360 -25.47 -12.98 -14.09
CA GLU A 360 -25.71 -14.41 -14.39
C GLU A 360 -25.24 -15.27 -13.21
N ALA A 361 -26.12 -15.46 -12.24
CA ALA A 361 -26.07 -16.62 -11.35
C ALA A 361 -27.52 -17.02 -11.03
N ARG A 362 -28.26 -17.41 -12.08
CA ARG A 362 -29.47 -18.19 -11.89
C ARG A 362 -29.06 -19.62 -11.56
N ALA A 363 -29.62 -20.08 -10.45
CA ALA A 363 -29.63 -21.44 -9.91
C ALA A 363 -29.35 -22.56 -10.92
N LEU A 364 -28.33 -23.35 -10.61
CA LEU A 364 -28.28 -24.78 -10.93
C LEU A 364 -27.98 -25.51 -9.62
N GLU A 365 -29.03 -26.07 -9.03
CA GLU A 365 -28.91 -27.09 -7.99
C GLU A 365 -28.23 -28.34 -8.60
N PRO A 366 -27.31 -29.01 -7.89
CA PRO A 366 -26.90 -30.35 -8.24
C PRO A 366 -27.67 -31.38 -7.39
N GLU A 367 -28.44 -32.23 -8.07
CA GLU A 367 -28.94 -33.49 -7.53
C GLU A 367 -27.76 -34.38 -7.08
N ALA A 368 -27.91 -34.98 -5.90
CA ALA A 368 -27.01 -35.98 -5.36
C ALA A 368 -27.09 -37.30 -6.15
N LYS A 369 -25.94 -37.90 -6.48
CA LYS A 369 -25.74 -39.36 -6.43
C LYS A 369 -24.25 -39.70 -6.48
N GLY A 370 -23.85 -40.58 -5.57
CA GLY A 370 -22.47 -40.80 -5.17
C GLY A 370 -21.64 -41.71 -6.06
N ALA A 371 -20.34 -41.67 -5.81
CA ALA A 371 -19.42 -42.79 -5.95
C ALA A 371 -18.24 -42.55 -5.00
N ARG A 372 -17.75 -43.63 -4.41
CA ARG A 372 -16.87 -43.68 -3.24
C ARG A 372 -15.54 -44.30 -3.69
N VAL A 373 -14.44 -43.88 -3.03
CA VAL A 373 -13.14 -44.63 -2.85
C VAL A 373 -12.10 -44.52 -3.99
N PRO A 374 -10.75 -44.62 -3.75
CA PRO A 374 -9.91 -44.33 -2.57
C PRO A 374 -8.75 -43.34 -2.86
N GLY A 375 -8.16 -42.77 -1.80
CA GLY A 375 -6.82 -42.18 -1.86
C GLY A 375 -5.68 -43.20 -1.64
N PRO A 376 -4.43 -42.83 -1.92
CA PRO A 376 -3.25 -43.37 -1.25
C PRO A 376 -2.70 -42.31 -0.27
N ALA A 377 -2.64 -42.62 1.02
CA ALA A 377 -1.55 -43.34 1.68
C ALA A 377 -0.28 -42.47 1.81
N SER A 378 -0.09 -42.00 3.04
CA SER A 378 1.12 -41.36 3.53
C SER A 378 2.32 -42.30 3.43
N SER A 379 3.48 -41.79 3.03
CA SER A 379 4.78 -42.32 3.42
C SER A 379 5.63 -41.18 3.99
N ALA A 380 6.40 -41.51 5.01
CA ALA A 380 6.88 -40.60 6.03
C ALA A 380 8.37 -40.25 5.88
N VAL A 381 8.75 -39.24 6.67
CA VAL A 381 10.08 -38.96 7.25
C VAL A 381 11.10 -38.20 6.38
N THR A 382 11.33 -36.92 6.72
CA THR A 382 12.57 -36.54 7.42
C THR A 382 12.39 -35.25 8.23
N LYS A 383 12.83 -35.29 9.49
CA LYS A 383 12.79 -34.19 10.47
C LYS A 383 14.12 -33.41 10.42
N VAL A 384 14.00 -32.07 10.53
CA VAL A 384 14.79 -31.15 11.39
C VAL A 384 16.07 -30.49 10.81
N VAL A 385 15.90 -29.18 10.52
CA VAL A 385 16.63 -27.97 11.00
C VAL A 385 17.82 -27.39 10.23
N GLY A 386 17.66 -26.09 9.91
CA GLY A 386 18.70 -25.09 9.72
C GLY A 386 18.12 -23.67 9.70
N TYR A 387 17.70 -23.15 10.87
CA TYR A 387 17.38 -21.72 11.05
C TYR A 387 18.66 -20.87 10.87
N PRO A 388 18.62 -19.68 10.25
CA PRO A 388 19.72 -18.74 10.38
C PRO A 388 19.74 -18.21 11.82
N LYS A 389 20.81 -18.62 12.51
CA LYS A 389 21.54 -18.04 13.65
C LYS A 389 20.88 -16.90 14.44
N ALA A 390 20.93 -17.11 15.76
CA ALA A 390 20.68 -16.21 16.87
C ALA A 390 21.06 -14.73 16.63
N PRO A 391 20.37 -13.78 17.28
CA PRO A 391 20.74 -12.37 17.26
C PRO A 391 22.23 -12.22 17.65
N ALA A 392 22.92 -11.32 16.96
CA ALA A 392 24.27 -10.91 17.33
C ALA A 392 24.30 -10.62 18.84
N ALA A 393 25.22 -11.25 19.56
CA ALA A 393 25.32 -11.14 21.01
C ALA A 393 25.40 -9.65 21.40
N GLY A 394 24.40 -9.18 22.16
CA GLY A 394 24.37 -7.84 22.75
C GLY A 394 23.14 -6.96 22.42
N LEU A 395 22.26 -7.34 21.49
CA LEU A 395 21.06 -6.56 21.16
C LEU A 395 19.83 -7.02 21.98
N THR A 396 19.06 -6.08 22.54
CA THR A 396 17.80 -6.41 23.22
C THR A 396 16.76 -6.92 22.21
N PRO A 397 15.80 -7.77 22.60
CA PRO A 397 14.74 -8.23 21.70
C PRO A 397 13.97 -7.09 21.03
N GLY A 398 13.68 -6.01 21.77
CA GLY A 398 13.03 -4.82 21.22
C GLY A 398 13.88 -4.09 20.18
N LEU A 399 15.19 -3.92 20.43
CA LEU A 399 16.10 -3.32 19.46
C LEU A 399 16.24 -4.19 18.20
N SER A 400 16.25 -5.51 18.37
CA SER A 400 16.26 -6.46 17.25
C SER A 400 14.97 -6.36 16.42
N THR A 401 13.80 -6.24 17.05
CA THR A 401 12.52 -6.00 16.36
C THR A 401 12.49 -4.66 15.64
N LEU A 402 12.94 -3.58 16.28
CA LEU A 402 13.03 -2.25 15.65
C LEU A 402 13.94 -2.24 14.42
N LEU A 403 15.08 -2.94 14.50
CA LEU A 403 16.04 -3.08 13.40
C LEU A 403 15.52 -3.99 12.28
N ARG A 404 14.80 -5.08 12.60
CA ARG A 404 14.14 -5.92 11.58
C ARG A 404 13.01 -5.18 10.87
N MET A 405 12.24 -4.37 11.61
CA MET A 405 11.21 -3.49 11.05
C MET A 405 11.79 -2.38 10.16
N ASN A 406 13.11 -2.13 10.18
CA ASN A 406 13.77 -1.01 9.51
C ASN A 406 15.21 -1.30 9.03
N ALA A 407 15.34 -1.64 7.74
CA ALA A 407 16.64 -1.79 7.09
C ALA A 407 17.23 -0.46 6.54
N ASP A 408 16.39 0.55 6.22
CA ASP A 408 16.81 1.71 5.41
C ASP A 408 16.52 3.11 6.01
N ARG A 409 15.53 3.26 6.91
CA ARG A 409 15.14 4.50 7.62
C ARG A 409 14.38 4.13 8.88
N ILE A 410 14.71 4.73 10.04
CA ILE A 410 14.05 4.38 11.31
C ILE A 410 12.61 4.92 11.31
N SER A 411 11.63 4.04 11.08
CA SER A 411 10.18 4.33 11.24
C SER A 411 9.40 3.07 11.61
N ILE A 412 8.24 3.14 12.25
CA ILE A 412 7.54 1.90 12.66
C ILE A 412 6.41 1.59 11.68
N PRO A 413 6.41 0.44 10.97
CA PRO A 413 5.25 0.02 10.20
C PRO A 413 4.13 -0.34 11.18
N LEU A 414 3.05 0.45 11.16
CA LEU A 414 1.93 0.33 12.09
C LEU A 414 0.63 0.21 11.28
N SER A 415 -0.24 -0.70 11.69
CA SER A 415 -1.61 -0.79 11.17
C SER A 415 -2.57 -0.05 12.07
N TRP A 416 -3.26 0.94 11.53
CA TRP A 416 -4.38 1.65 12.16
C TRP A 416 -5.39 2.11 11.11
N ALA A 417 -6.58 2.54 11.53
CA ALA A 417 -7.56 3.17 10.65
C ALA A 417 -7.13 4.60 10.29
N ALA A 418 -6.06 4.71 9.50
CA ALA A 418 -5.48 5.96 9.06
C ALA A 418 -6.44 6.74 8.15
N THR A 419 -6.22 8.05 8.02
CA THR A 419 -7.00 8.82 7.06
C THR A 419 -6.76 8.31 5.63
N THR A 420 -7.75 8.58 4.80
CA THR A 420 -7.72 8.27 3.38
C THR A 420 -8.30 9.47 2.65
N ARG A 421 -8.16 9.54 1.32
CA ARG A 421 -8.82 10.61 0.56
C ARG A 421 -10.34 10.55 0.65
N GLU A 422 -10.91 9.38 0.91
CA GLU A 422 -12.36 9.17 1.07
C GLU A 422 -12.82 9.45 2.51
N THR A 423 -11.91 9.37 3.48
CA THR A 423 -12.13 9.72 4.89
C THR A 423 -10.96 10.59 5.37
N PRO A 424 -10.90 11.87 4.94
CA PRO A 424 -9.74 12.74 5.16
C PRO A 424 -9.62 13.23 6.61
N HIS A 425 -10.61 12.91 7.45
CA HIS A 425 -10.64 13.28 8.84
C HIS A 425 -10.21 12.10 9.72
N ALA A 426 -9.33 12.38 10.66
CA ALA A 426 -8.90 11.42 11.66
C ALA A 426 -10.10 11.02 12.52
N ASN A 427 -10.23 9.72 12.79
CA ASN A 427 -11.06 9.23 13.89
C ASN A 427 -10.18 9.21 15.13
N LEU A 428 -10.41 10.14 16.08
CA LEU A 428 -9.53 10.37 17.24
C LEU A 428 -9.03 9.07 17.88
N GLY A 429 -9.94 8.13 18.14
CA GLY A 429 -9.61 6.89 18.82
C GLY A 429 -8.56 6.03 18.10
N ASP A 430 -8.75 5.77 16.81
CA ASP A 430 -7.84 4.92 16.04
C ASP A 430 -6.55 5.67 15.64
N THR A 431 -6.64 6.99 15.41
CA THR A 431 -5.50 7.83 15.03
C THR A 431 -4.53 8.03 16.20
N LEU A 432 -5.00 8.02 17.46
CA LEU A 432 -4.14 8.04 18.65
C LEU A 432 -3.16 6.84 18.69
N SER A 433 -3.44 5.74 17.98
CA SER A 433 -2.52 4.61 17.81
C SER A 433 -1.14 5.07 17.33
N ALA A 434 -1.13 5.89 16.27
CA ALA A 434 0.08 6.38 15.64
C ALA A 434 0.88 7.29 16.59
N LEU A 435 0.18 8.18 17.30
CA LEU A 435 0.78 9.12 18.24
C LEU A 435 1.40 8.40 19.44
N ILE A 436 0.67 7.48 20.08
CA ILE A 436 1.16 6.74 21.24
C ILE A 436 2.39 5.90 20.88
N VAL A 437 2.34 5.16 19.77
CA VAL A 437 3.46 4.32 19.32
C VAL A 437 4.69 5.15 18.96
N ALA A 438 4.50 6.24 18.19
CA ALA A 438 5.60 7.11 17.81
C ALA A 438 6.24 7.83 19.00
N GLY A 439 5.41 8.33 19.93
CA GLY A 439 5.88 8.99 21.14
C GLY A 439 6.66 8.06 22.06
N MET A 440 6.17 6.82 22.27
CA MET A 440 6.85 5.86 23.14
C MET A 440 8.16 5.34 22.54
N ALA A 441 8.22 5.15 21.22
CA ALA A 441 9.43 4.67 20.55
C ALA A 441 10.42 5.79 20.18
N GLY A 442 10.00 7.06 20.23
CA GLY A 442 10.83 8.21 19.84
C GLY A 442 11.16 8.27 18.35
N VAL A 443 10.38 7.59 17.50
CA VAL A 443 10.59 7.51 16.05
C VAL A 443 9.25 7.56 15.34
N THR A 444 9.21 8.12 14.12
CA THR A 444 7.96 8.25 13.37
C THR A 444 7.36 6.88 13.04
N VAL A 445 6.04 6.80 12.90
CA VAL A 445 5.36 5.62 12.32
C VAL A 445 5.15 5.82 10.82
N ARG A 446 4.95 4.72 10.10
CA ARG A 446 4.45 4.71 8.72
C ARG A 446 3.28 3.75 8.62
N ARG A 447 2.30 4.08 7.80
CA ARG A 447 1.12 3.24 7.61
C ARG A 447 1.49 1.91 6.97
N ALA A 448 1.01 0.83 7.57
CA ALA A 448 1.03 -0.51 7.02
C ALA A 448 -0.40 -1.02 6.82
N GLY A 449 -0.68 -1.52 5.61
CA GLY A 449 -1.98 -2.11 5.29
C GLY A 449 -2.29 -3.33 6.16
N PHE A 450 -3.59 -3.60 6.41
CA PHE A 450 -4.00 -4.70 7.30
C PHE A 450 -3.62 -6.08 6.76
N ASP A 451 -3.39 -6.21 5.46
CA ASP A 451 -2.98 -7.44 4.77
C ASP A 451 -1.59 -7.36 4.12
N GLN A 452 -0.82 -6.31 4.41
CA GLN A 452 0.49 -6.11 3.81
C GLN A 452 1.49 -7.17 4.34
N PRO A 453 2.22 -7.92 3.49
CA PRO A 453 3.04 -9.05 3.92
C PRO A 453 4.41 -8.60 4.49
N ILE A 454 4.41 -7.76 5.52
CA ILE A 454 5.60 -7.22 6.20
C ILE A 454 5.51 -7.42 7.72
N GLU A 455 6.65 -7.35 8.43
CA GLU A 455 6.68 -7.22 9.91
C GLU A 455 6.11 -5.86 10.30
N ARG A 456 5.06 -5.84 11.13
CA ARG A 456 4.34 -4.61 11.51
C ARG A 456 3.67 -4.71 12.87
N MET A 457 3.38 -3.55 13.44
CA MET A 457 2.74 -3.41 14.75
C MET A 457 1.23 -3.13 14.62
N VAL A 458 0.46 -3.57 15.62
CA VAL A 458 -0.97 -3.33 15.76
C VAL A 458 -1.26 -2.96 17.21
N ALA A 459 -1.59 -1.69 17.46
CA ALA A 459 -1.58 -1.11 18.81
C ALA A 459 -2.97 -0.77 19.36
N VAL A 460 -3.64 0.26 18.83
CA VAL A 460 -4.93 0.75 19.35
C VAL A 460 -6.07 0.42 18.38
N GLY A 461 -7.28 0.25 18.93
CA GLY A 461 -8.52 0.08 18.17
C GLY A 461 -9.05 -1.36 18.14
N THR A 462 -10.19 -1.56 17.48
CA THR A 462 -10.78 -2.90 17.28
C THR A 462 -10.47 -3.37 15.87
N ILE A 463 -9.19 -3.61 15.58
CA ILE A 463 -8.70 -3.87 14.22
C ILE A 463 -7.93 -5.19 14.09
N GLY A 464 -7.65 -5.88 15.21
CA GLY A 464 -6.85 -7.11 15.22
C GLY A 464 -7.47 -8.25 14.40
N HIS A 465 -8.81 -8.26 14.27
CA HIS A 465 -9.54 -9.26 13.47
C HIS A 465 -9.36 -9.11 11.95
N ASN A 466 -8.89 -7.96 11.45
CA ASN A 466 -8.68 -7.74 10.01
C ASN A 466 -7.23 -8.02 9.57
N GLN A 467 -6.34 -8.38 10.50
CA GLN A 467 -4.91 -8.50 10.23
C GLN A 467 -4.58 -9.87 9.61
N ARG A 468 -3.81 -9.88 8.53
CA ARG A 468 -3.30 -11.09 7.87
C ARG A 468 -2.00 -10.84 7.12
N ASN A 469 -1.26 -11.89 6.81
CA ASN A 469 0.02 -11.90 6.11
C ASN A 469 1.17 -11.28 6.92
N GLY A 470 2.38 -11.80 6.72
CA GLY A 470 3.60 -11.26 7.33
C GLY A 470 3.71 -11.56 8.83
N VAL A 471 4.44 -10.70 9.55
CA VAL A 471 4.71 -10.85 10.99
C VAL A 471 4.00 -9.73 11.76
N LEU A 472 3.18 -10.09 12.75
CA LEU A 472 2.32 -9.15 13.47
C LEU A 472 2.76 -9.00 14.92
N HIS A 473 2.97 -7.77 15.37
CA HIS A 473 3.21 -7.46 16.78
C HIS A 473 1.98 -6.78 17.40
N PHE A 474 1.23 -7.53 18.21
CA PHE A 474 0.01 -7.02 18.85
C PHE A 474 0.34 -6.44 20.22
N TRP A 475 -0.08 -5.20 20.45
CA TRP A 475 0.14 -4.50 21.72
C TRP A 475 -1.05 -3.59 22.06
N GLY A 476 -2.05 -4.17 22.71
CA GLY A 476 -3.22 -3.44 23.24
C GLY A 476 -4.44 -3.39 22.31
N THR A 477 -4.35 -3.96 21.10
CA THR A 477 -5.46 -3.94 20.15
C THR A 477 -6.57 -4.90 20.59
N GLY A 478 -7.80 -4.57 20.21
CA GLY A 478 -8.97 -5.44 20.35
C GLY A 478 -9.23 -6.30 19.11
N VAL A 479 -9.92 -7.43 19.33
CA VAL A 479 -10.36 -8.37 18.29
C VAL A 479 -11.88 -8.53 18.37
N ASP A 480 -12.54 -8.50 17.22
CA ASP A 480 -13.98 -8.80 17.11
C ASP A 480 -14.10 -10.29 16.76
N ALA A 481 -14.67 -11.08 17.66
CA ALA A 481 -14.76 -12.53 17.52
C ALA A 481 -15.66 -12.97 16.36
N GLU A 482 -16.61 -12.12 15.96
CA GLU A 482 -17.56 -12.42 14.90
C GLU A 482 -16.99 -12.17 13.50
N ARG A 483 -15.84 -11.50 13.40
CA ARG A 483 -15.25 -11.12 12.11
C ARG A 483 -14.12 -12.05 11.70
N ASN A 484 -14.12 -12.39 10.42
CA ASN A 484 -13.13 -13.26 9.82
C ASN A 484 -12.12 -12.44 8.99
N PRO A 485 -10.80 -12.64 9.19
CA PRO A 485 -9.75 -11.90 8.49
C PRO A 485 -9.62 -12.24 6.99
N VAL A 486 -10.18 -13.37 6.55
CA VAL A 486 -10.04 -13.89 5.18
C VAL A 486 -11.29 -13.57 4.37
N ASP A 487 -12.46 -13.93 4.89
CA ASP A 487 -13.76 -13.74 4.24
C ASP A 487 -14.73 -12.96 5.16
N PRO A 488 -14.98 -11.67 4.89
CA PRO A 488 -15.88 -10.85 5.71
C PRO A 488 -17.34 -11.34 5.79
N LEU A 489 -17.77 -12.27 4.91
CA LEU A 489 -19.11 -12.86 4.94
C LEU A 489 -19.21 -14.04 5.92
N VAL A 490 -18.09 -14.62 6.30
CA VAL A 490 -18.03 -15.72 7.26
C VAL A 490 -17.91 -15.17 8.67
N ARG A 491 -18.76 -15.64 9.57
CA ARG A 491 -18.67 -15.32 10.99
C ARG A 491 -17.63 -16.17 11.68
N GLY A 492 -16.95 -15.56 12.64
CA GLY A 492 -15.96 -16.24 13.48
C GLY A 492 -14.53 -15.95 13.04
N TYR A 493 -13.72 -15.55 14.02
CA TYR A 493 -12.30 -15.36 13.81
C TYR A 493 -11.60 -16.70 13.54
N VAL A 494 -10.73 -16.71 12.53
CA VAL A 494 -9.84 -17.83 12.21
C VAL A 494 -8.41 -17.32 12.08
N ARG A 495 -7.43 -18.16 12.42
CA ARG A 495 -6.02 -17.84 12.22
C ARG A 495 -5.72 -17.84 10.71
N PRO A 496 -5.25 -16.73 10.11
CA PRO A 496 -4.84 -16.74 8.72
C PRO A 496 -3.56 -17.58 8.53
N ALA A 497 -3.48 -18.33 7.43
CA ALA A 497 -2.43 -19.33 7.20
C ALA A 497 -1.02 -18.72 7.08
N ASP A 498 -0.89 -17.59 6.37
CA ASP A 498 0.41 -16.97 6.07
C ASP A 498 0.79 -15.86 7.07
N THR A 499 0.41 -16.03 8.34
CA THR A 499 0.58 -14.98 9.36
C THR A 499 1.27 -15.50 10.62
N GLU A 500 2.38 -14.86 10.96
CA GLU A 500 3.06 -15.04 12.24
C GLU A 500 2.54 -14.03 13.26
N PHE A 501 2.16 -14.50 14.45
CA PHE A 501 1.64 -13.68 15.54
C PHE A 501 2.65 -13.61 16.68
N ASN A 502 3.07 -12.39 16.99
CA ASN A 502 3.84 -12.03 18.17
C ASN A 502 2.95 -11.16 19.07
N VAL A 503 2.19 -11.78 19.98
CA VAL A 503 1.24 -11.08 20.84
C VAL A 503 1.92 -10.69 22.16
N HIS A 504 2.05 -9.38 22.40
CA HIS A 504 2.69 -8.84 23.61
C HIS A 504 1.68 -8.39 24.64
N ALA A 505 0.58 -7.79 24.18
CA ALA A 505 -0.56 -7.41 25.01
C ALA A 505 -1.81 -7.29 24.13
N LEU A 506 -2.99 -7.41 24.72
CA LEU A 506 -4.27 -7.17 24.05
C LEU A 506 -5.13 -6.21 24.86
N ARG A 507 -6.21 -5.69 24.27
CA ARG A 507 -7.12 -4.81 25.01
C ARG A 507 -7.73 -5.46 26.25
N GLY A 508 -8.04 -6.75 26.17
CA GLY A 508 -8.74 -7.47 27.23
C GLY A 508 -8.87 -8.98 27.02
N PRO A 509 -9.50 -9.67 28.00
CA PRO A 509 -9.56 -11.13 28.04
C PRO A 509 -10.47 -11.74 26.97
N ASN A 510 -11.43 -10.99 26.41
CA ASN A 510 -12.26 -11.53 25.34
C ASN A 510 -11.46 -11.58 24.03
N SER A 511 -10.69 -10.54 23.73
CA SER A 511 -9.74 -10.56 22.60
C SER A 511 -8.73 -11.70 22.75
N ALA A 512 -8.19 -11.91 23.97
CA ALA A 512 -7.29 -13.01 24.25
C ALA A 512 -7.92 -14.39 24.03
N ARG A 513 -9.16 -14.57 24.51
CA ARG A 513 -9.92 -15.81 24.30
C ARG A 513 -10.12 -16.11 22.83
N THR A 514 -10.46 -15.11 22.02
CA THR A 514 -10.65 -15.25 20.57
C THR A 514 -9.37 -15.74 19.89
N LEU A 515 -8.22 -15.11 20.15
CA LEU A 515 -6.95 -15.53 19.54
C LEU A 515 -6.49 -16.91 20.04
N ARG A 516 -6.63 -17.19 21.35
CA ARG A 516 -6.31 -18.52 21.93
C ARG A 516 -7.16 -19.63 21.32
N ALA A 517 -8.45 -19.39 21.08
CA ALA A 517 -9.32 -20.35 20.42
C ALA A 517 -8.89 -20.67 18.97
N ALA A 518 -8.19 -19.74 18.32
CA ALA A 518 -7.57 -19.93 17.01
C ALA A 518 -6.14 -20.52 17.07
N GLY A 519 -5.69 -20.96 18.24
CA GLY A 519 -4.37 -21.58 18.44
C GLY A 519 -3.20 -20.58 18.41
N ILE A 520 -3.44 -19.32 18.78
CA ILE A 520 -2.40 -18.28 18.90
C ILE A 520 -2.01 -18.12 20.38
N GLU A 521 -0.71 -18.08 20.67
CA GLU A 521 -0.20 -17.83 22.01
C GLU A 521 -0.42 -16.37 22.41
N VAL A 522 -0.94 -16.15 23.61
CA VAL A 522 -1.30 -14.82 24.11
C VAL A 522 -0.96 -14.71 25.59
N PRO A 523 -0.20 -13.69 26.03
CA PRO A 523 0.05 -13.42 27.45
C PRO A 523 -1.16 -12.78 28.12
N ASP A 524 -1.30 -12.94 29.44
CA ASP A 524 -2.31 -12.24 30.26
C ASP A 524 -1.85 -10.81 30.60
N ILE A 525 -1.57 -10.02 29.58
CA ILE A 525 -1.24 -8.59 29.70
C ILE A 525 -2.31 -7.81 28.94
N PHE A 526 -3.09 -7.03 29.67
CA PHE A 526 -4.27 -6.35 29.13
C PHE A 526 -4.26 -4.85 29.35
N GLY A 527 -4.79 -4.11 28.39
CA GLY A 527 -5.06 -2.68 28.48
C GLY A 527 -5.08 -2.00 27.10
N ASP A 528 -5.54 -0.75 27.09
CA ASP A 528 -5.55 0.10 25.89
C ASP A 528 -4.41 1.12 25.96
N PRO A 529 -3.53 1.22 24.94
CA PRO A 529 -2.41 2.16 24.94
C PRO A 529 -2.80 3.64 25.07
N VAL A 530 -4.04 4.01 24.73
CA VAL A 530 -4.57 5.36 24.98
C VAL A 530 -4.59 5.70 26.47
N TRP A 531 -4.49 4.71 27.36
CA TRP A 531 -4.30 4.94 28.79
C TRP A 531 -3.10 5.84 29.10
N MET A 532 -2.02 5.78 28.31
CA MET A 532 -0.82 6.60 28.51
C MET A 532 -0.98 8.05 28.01
N LEU A 533 -2.12 8.42 27.41
CA LEU A 533 -2.33 9.73 26.81
C LEU A 533 -2.07 10.92 27.76
N PRO A 534 -2.46 10.89 29.05
CA PRO A 534 -2.16 11.99 29.98
C PRO A 534 -0.66 12.22 30.23
N ARG A 535 0.19 11.23 29.97
CA ARG A 535 1.66 11.42 30.05
C ARG A 535 2.16 12.30 28.91
N PHE A 536 1.61 12.16 27.71
CA PHE A 536 1.95 13.03 26.58
C PHE A 536 1.23 14.38 26.63
N TRP A 537 -0.03 14.37 27.07
CA TRP A 537 -0.88 15.55 27.16
C TRP A 537 -1.49 15.66 28.56
N PRO A 538 -0.82 16.31 29.52
CA PRO A 538 -1.34 16.41 30.89
C PRO A 538 -2.66 17.17 31.02
N MET A 539 -2.95 18.11 30.10
CA MET A 539 -4.21 18.90 30.02
C MET A 539 -4.63 19.60 31.33
N LYS A 540 -3.67 19.95 32.19
CA LYS A 540 -3.94 20.59 33.49
C LYS A 540 -4.47 22.02 33.35
N GLU A 541 -4.19 22.63 32.20
CA GLU A 541 -4.56 24.00 31.84
C GLU A 541 -5.98 24.14 31.29
N VAL A 542 -6.67 23.03 31.02
CA VAL A 542 -8.00 23.05 30.38
C VAL A 542 -9.09 23.37 31.42
N GLU A 543 -9.79 24.48 31.21
CA GLU A 543 -10.91 24.89 32.06
C GLU A 543 -12.17 24.03 31.84
N LYS A 544 -12.92 23.77 32.92
CA LYS A 544 -14.19 23.04 32.86
C LYS A 544 -15.34 23.97 32.46
N THR A 545 -15.75 23.88 31.20
CA THR A 545 -16.77 24.75 30.60
C THR A 545 -18.15 24.09 30.51
N HIS A 546 -18.23 22.77 30.43
CA HIS A 546 -19.48 22.03 30.27
C HIS A 546 -19.73 21.07 31.43
N ASP A 547 -21.00 20.86 31.78
CA ASP A 547 -21.39 19.90 32.82
C ASP A 547 -21.33 18.47 32.30
N LEU A 548 -21.76 18.24 31.06
CA LEU A 548 -21.77 16.92 30.42
C LEU A 548 -21.24 16.98 28.99
N GLY A 549 -20.26 16.15 28.68
CA GLY A 549 -19.90 15.80 27.30
C GLY A 549 -20.59 14.51 26.88
N VAL A 550 -21.16 14.50 25.68
CA VAL A 550 -21.79 13.32 25.06
C VAL A 550 -20.97 12.96 23.84
N ILE A 551 -20.19 11.88 23.90
CA ILE A 551 -19.30 11.47 22.80
C ILE A 551 -20.00 10.43 21.94
N LEU A 552 -20.20 10.75 20.67
CA LEU A 552 -20.94 9.91 19.73
C LEU A 552 -20.02 8.90 19.04
N HIS A 553 -20.55 7.72 18.77
CA HIS A 553 -19.92 6.79 17.85
C HIS A 553 -20.11 7.27 16.41
N ILE A 554 -19.12 7.03 15.54
CA ILE A 554 -19.11 7.50 14.15
C ILE A 554 -20.35 7.10 13.32
N THR A 555 -21.05 6.02 13.70
CA THR A 555 -22.27 5.55 13.01
C THR A 555 -23.51 6.37 13.36
N GLU A 556 -23.44 7.20 14.40
CA GLU A 556 -24.53 8.03 14.90
C GLU A 556 -24.43 9.49 14.43
N LEU A 557 -23.33 9.83 13.75
CA LEU A 557 -23.13 11.12 13.09
C LEU A 557 -23.82 11.16 11.73
N GLU A 558 -24.26 12.34 11.30
CA GLU A 558 -24.83 12.56 9.97
C GLU A 558 -23.83 12.27 8.85
N ASP A 559 -22.58 12.67 9.07
CA ASP A 559 -21.47 12.53 8.13
C ASP A 559 -20.15 12.27 8.87
N ARG A 560 -19.08 11.95 8.13
CA ARG A 560 -17.72 11.70 8.63
C ARG A 560 -16.83 12.94 8.51
N THR A 561 -17.35 14.09 8.94
CA THR A 561 -16.65 15.37 8.97
C THR A 561 -16.54 15.90 10.40
N PRO A 562 -15.59 16.80 10.74
CA PRO A 562 -15.45 17.35 12.08
C PRO A 562 -16.64 18.20 12.53
N GLU A 563 -17.38 18.78 11.58
CA GLU A 563 -18.54 19.65 11.83
C GLU A 563 -19.85 18.86 11.93
N ALA A 564 -19.84 17.56 11.60
CA ALA A 564 -21.04 16.74 11.57
C ALA A 564 -21.70 16.67 12.96
N GLY A 565 -23.02 16.88 12.97
CA GLY A 565 -23.87 16.69 14.13
C GLY A 565 -24.33 15.23 14.28
N ALA A 566 -25.13 15.00 15.32
CA ALA A 566 -25.85 13.75 15.50
C ALA A 566 -26.96 13.61 14.45
N LYS A 567 -27.24 12.37 14.00
CA LYS A 567 -28.38 12.10 13.11
C LYS A 567 -29.70 12.63 13.70
N PRO A 568 -30.54 13.37 12.95
CA PRO A 568 -31.76 14.00 13.48
C PRO A 568 -32.82 12.99 13.93
N SER A 569 -32.75 11.76 13.42
CA SER A 569 -33.63 10.68 13.84
C SER A 569 -33.33 10.15 15.26
N LEU A 570 -32.15 10.47 15.80
CA LEU A 570 -31.69 10.02 17.12
C LEU A 570 -32.11 11.03 18.19
N ARG A 571 -33.38 10.96 18.61
CA ARG A 571 -33.99 11.91 19.56
C ARG A 571 -33.22 12.02 20.89
N ARG A 572 -32.44 11.00 21.26
CA ARG A 572 -31.59 11.02 22.46
C ARG A 572 -30.57 12.17 22.48
N TYR A 573 -30.20 12.71 21.32
CA TYR A 573 -29.22 13.79 21.20
C TYR A 573 -29.86 15.18 21.13
N HIS A 574 -31.19 15.28 21.20
CA HIS A 574 -31.85 16.58 21.28
C HIS A 574 -31.62 17.21 22.65
N VAL A 575 -30.87 18.31 22.67
CA VAL A 575 -30.58 19.09 23.87
C VAL A 575 -31.58 20.26 23.95
N PRO A 576 -32.46 20.32 24.96
CA PRO A 576 -33.35 21.45 25.17
C PRO A 576 -32.58 22.75 25.46
N ASP A 577 -33.18 23.91 25.17
CA ASP A 577 -32.56 25.22 25.39
C ASP A 577 -32.02 25.43 26.82
N ALA A 578 -32.71 24.87 27.83
CA ALA A 578 -32.28 24.94 29.23
C ALA A 578 -30.93 24.27 29.52
N PHE A 579 -30.44 23.41 28.60
CA PHE A 579 -29.21 22.64 28.73
C PHE A 579 -28.17 22.95 27.65
N LYS A 580 -28.48 23.83 26.67
CA LYS A 580 -27.64 24.05 25.48
C LYS A 580 -26.20 24.51 25.81
N ASP A 581 -26.05 25.32 26.86
CA ASP A 581 -24.75 25.85 27.30
C ASP A 581 -24.06 24.93 28.32
N ARG A 582 -24.75 23.86 28.77
CA ARG A 582 -24.28 22.92 29.78
C ARG A 582 -23.86 21.57 29.20
N ILE A 583 -24.41 21.20 28.04
CA ILE A 583 -24.21 19.89 27.41
C ILE A 583 -23.50 20.07 26.08
N ARG A 584 -22.38 19.37 25.92
CA ARG A 584 -21.59 19.36 24.70
C ARG A 584 -21.74 18.04 23.97
N LEU A 585 -22.31 18.04 22.77
CA LEU A 585 -22.20 16.91 21.86
C LEU A 585 -20.82 16.93 21.20
N ILE A 586 -20.08 15.82 21.30
CA ILE A 586 -18.70 15.72 20.84
C ILE A 586 -18.61 14.67 19.73
N ASN A 587 -18.23 15.15 18.55
CA ASN A 587 -17.85 14.35 17.40
C ASN A 587 -16.36 13.98 17.48
N THR A 588 -16.03 12.71 17.25
CA THR A 588 -14.66 12.17 17.30
C THR A 588 -13.83 12.42 16.06
N HIS A 589 -14.42 12.95 14.98
CA HIS A 589 -13.68 13.37 13.79
C HIS A 589 -12.98 14.72 14.01
N CYS A 590 -11.75 14.80 13.52
CA CYS A 590 -10.94 16.02 13.53
C CYS A 590 -10.00 16.04 12.32
N PRO A 591 -9.43 17.22 11.96
CA PRO A 591 -8.31 17.27 11.04
C PRO A 591 -7.18 16.32 11.49
N PRO A 592 -6.46 15.68 10.56
CA PRO A 592 -5.46 14.66 10.87
C PRO A 592 -4.12 15.28 11.30
N THR A 593 -4.12 16.05 12.38
CA THR A 593 -2.91 16.67 12.95
C THR A 593 -2.84 16.44 14.45
N ALA A 594 -1.62 16.39 15.00
CA ALA A 594 -1.39 16.28 16.45
C ALA A 594 -2.10 17.40 17.22
N GLU A 595 -2.05 18.62 16.70
CA GLU A 595 -2.74 19.79 17.28
C GLU A 595 -4.25 19.63 17.31
N ALA A 596 -4.87 19.18 16.21
CA ALA A 596 -6.32 19.00 16.14
C ALA A 596 -6.79 17.85 17.06
N MET A 597 -6.03 16.76 17.13
CA MET A 597 -6.29 15.69 18.10
C MET A 597 -6.15 16.19 19.54
N ARG A 598 -5.11 16.97 19.83
CA ARG A 598 -4.93 17.62 21.15
C ARG A 598 -6.12 18.51 21.49
N ALA A 599 -6.58 19.33 20.55
CA ALA A 599 -7.75 20.18 20.73
C ALA A 599 -9.03 19.36 21.00
N LYS A 600 -9.21 18.22 20.33
CA LYS A 600 -10.34 17.33 20.57
C LYS A 600 -10.27 16.67 21.95
N VAL A 601 -9.09 16.28 22.40
CA VAL A 601 -8.89 15.79 23.77
C VAL A 601 -9.17 16.89 24.78
N ALA A 602 -8.72 18.12 24.53
CA ALA A 602 -9.06 19.27 25.37
C ALA A 602 -10.57 19.54 25.42
N GLU A 603 -11.30 19.38 24.32
CA GLU A 603 -12.77 19.45 24.30
C GLU A 603 -13.40 18.42 25.25
N ILE A 604 -12.94 17.16 25.21
CA ILE A 604 -13.38 16.12 26.16
C ILE A 604 -13.01 16.50 27.60
N VAL A 605 -11.78 16.94 27.83
CA VAL A 605 -11.29 17.34 29.16
C VAL A 605 -12.00 18.58 29.69
N SER A 606 -12.58 19.43 28.84
CA SER A 606 -13.38 20.59 29.29
C SER A 606 -14.72 20.21 29.95
N CYS A 607 -15.12 18.93 29.89
CA CYS A 607 -16.36 18.45 30.48
C CYS A 607 -16.17 17.96 31.93
N ARG A 608 -17.17 18.20 32.80
CA ARG A 608 -17.19 17.71 34.19
C ARG A 608 -17.60 16.23 34.29
N ALA A 609 -18.39 15.74 33.34
CA ALA A 609 -18.79 14.35 33.22
C ALA A 609 -18.88 13.96 31.73
N ILE A 610 -18.73 12.67 31.42
CA ILE A 610 -18.82 12.12 30.06
C ILE A 610 -19.84 10.98 30.00
N VAL A 611 -20.69 10.97 28.98
CA VAL A 611 -21.35 9.75 28.52
C VAL A 611 -20.96 9.47 27.09
N SER A 612 -20.74 8.20 26.74
CA SER A 612 -20.20 7.88 25.41
C SER A 612 -20.78 6.58 24.86
N THR A 613 -21.09 6.56 23.56
CA THR A 613 -21.31 5.33 22.78
C THR A 613 -20.02 4.83 22.12
N SER A 614 -18.96 5.63 22.12
CA SER A 614 -17.62 5.30 21.60
C SER A 614 -16.70 4.77 22.71
N LEU A 615 -15.94 3.70 22.44
CA LEU A 615 -14.99 3.13 23.41
C LEU A 615 -13.96 4.17 23.85
N HIS A 616 -13.28 4.81 22.91
CA HIS A 616 -12.21 5.76 23.24
C HIS A 616 -12.74 7.01 23.95
N GLY A 617 -14.04 7.36 23.79
CA GLY A 617 -14.65 8.38 24.62
C GLY A 617 -14.65 8.02 26.12
N LEU A 618 -14.84 6.74 26.45
CA LEU A 618 -14.72 6.24 27.83
C LEU A 618 -13.26 6.06 28.26
N VAL A 619 -12.40 5.46 27.42
CA VAL A 619 -10.98 5.25 27.76
C VAL A 619 -10.29 6.59 28.06
N ILE A 620 -10.52 7.61 27.23
CA ILE A 620 -10.00 8.97 27.45
C ILE A 620 -10.57 9.56 28.75
N ALA A 621 -11.88 9.48 28.98
CA ALA A 621 -12.47 10.00 30.21
C ALA A 621 -11.88 9.33 31.47
N GLU A 622 -11.75 8.00 31.48
CA GLU A 622 -11.20 7.24 32.60
C GLU A 622 -9.74 7.63 32.89
N THR A 623 -8.88 7.75 31.87
CA THR A 623 -7.45 8.06 32.08
C THR A 623 -7.22 9.50 32.58
N TYR A 624 -8.07 10.46 32.19
CA TYR A 624 -8.06 11.81 32.74
C TYR A 624 -8.83 11.96 34.06
N GLY A 625 -9.40 10.87 34.59
CA GLY A 625 -10.15 10.88 35.85
C GLY A 625 -11.47 11.67 35.76
N ILE A 626 -12.08 11.73 34.58
CA ILE A 626 -13.36 12.40 34.35
C ILE A 626 -14.49 11.41 34.63
N PRO A 627 -15.46 11.74 35.50
CA PRO A 627 -16.63 10.91 35.73
C PRO A 627 -17.31 10.48 34.44
N CYS A 628 -17.47 9.18 34.20
CA CYS A 628 -18.08 8.71 32.97
C CYS A 628 -19.01 7.49 33.12
N ALA A 629 -19.90 7.33 32.15
CA ALA A 629 -20.72 6.12 32.00
C ALA A 629 -20.94 5.78 30.52
N TRP A 630 -21.12 4.49 30.23
CA TRP A 630 -21.49 4.04 28.89
C TRP A 630 -22.91 4.50 28.55
N PHE A 631 -23.12 5.09 27.38
CA PHE A 631 -24.44 5.55 26.94
C PHE A 631 -25.13 4.47 26.10
N ALA A 632 -25.51 3.37 26.73
CA ALA A 632 -26.14 2.23 26.08
C ALA A 632 -27.33 2.64 25.21
N THR A 633 -27.50 1.94 24.08
CA THR A 633 -28.43 2.32 23.01
C THR A 633 -29.73 1.50 23.05
N TYR A 634 -30.10 1.04 24.23
CA TYR A 634 -31.28 0.24 24.55
C TYR A 634 -31.75 0.63 25.95
N GLY A 635 -33.00 0.34 26.29
CA GLY A 635 -33.61 0.68 27.59
C GLY A 635 -34.55 1.87 27.50
N ASP A 636 -35.15 2.23 28.63
CA ASP A 636 -36.25 3.19 28.71
C ASP A 636 -35.87 4.53 29.33
N GLY A 637 -34.61 4.66 29.76
CA GLY A 637 -34.04 5.87 30.37
C GLY A 637 -33.69 5.62 31.83
N GLU A 638 -32.74 4.72 32.08
CA GLU A 638 -32.35 4.38 33.44
C GLU A 638 -30.87 4.03 33.58
N GLY A 639 -30.30 4.39 34.72
CA GLY A 639 -28.95 4.00 35.10
C GLY A 639 -28.88 2.54 35.56
N ARG A 640 -27.91 1.78 35.04
CA ARG A 640 -27.65 0.38 35.42
C ARG A 640 -26.17 0.13 35.66
N MET A 641 -25.86 -0.65 36.70
CA MET A 641 -24.55 -1.27 36.88
C MET A 641 -24.59 -2.64 36.21
N LEU A 642 -23.94 -2.77 35.06
CA LEU A 642 -23.97 -3.99 34.26
C LEU A 642 -22.79 -4.89 34.65
N ASP A 643 -23.08 -6.10 35.11
CA ASP A 643 -22.08 -7.15 35.34
C ASP A 643 -21.42 -7.54 34.01
N LEU A 644 -20.08 -7.44 33.96
CA LEU A 644 -19.25 -7.73 32.80
C LEU A 644 -19.13 -9.23 32.51
N GLY A 645 -19.20 -10.07 33.55
CA GLY A 645 -19.16 -11.53 33.46
C GLY A 645 -20.50 -12.17 33.10
N ASN A 646 -21.59 -11.41 33.22
CA ASN A 646 -22.94 -11.87 32.87
C ASN A 646 -23.18 -11.73 31.34
N PRO A 647 -23.33 -12.84 30.60
CA PRO A 647 -23.54 -12.80 29.15
C PRO A 647 -24.94 -12.29 28.75
N GLN A 648 -25.94 -12.35 29.65
CA GLN A 648 -27.29 -11.83 29.40
C GLN A 648 -27.34 -10.30 29.40
N HIS A 649 -26.37 -9.63 30.02
CA HIS A 649 -26.25 -8.19 29.90
C HIS A 649 -25.78 -7.80 28.50
N GLN A 650 -26.54 -6.93 27.83
CA GLN A 650 -26.25 -6.48 26.47
C GLN A 650 -25.17 -5.40 26.47
N ILE A 651 -23.91 -5.78 26.68
CA ILE A 651 -22.77 -4.85 26.70
C ILE A 651 -22.04 -4.93 25.35
N ASP A 652 -21.73 -3.78 24.75
CA ASP A 652 -20.89 -3.73 23.55
C ASP A 652 -19.56 -4.45 23.83
N HIS A 653 -19.18 -5.35 22.92
CA HIS A 653 -18.02 -6.24 23.13
C HIS A 653 -16.73 -5.47 23.40
N ARG A 654 -16.57 -4.27 22.83
CA ARG A 654 -15.39 -3.41 23.02
C ARG A 654 -15.30 -2.90 24.45
N MET A 655 -16.43 -2.43 24.98
CA MET A 655 -16.54 -1.96 26.36
C MET A 655 -16.32 -3.11 27.33
N ARG A 656 -16.96 -4.26 27.07
CA ARG A 656 -16.81 -5.44 27.92
C ARG A 656 -15.36 -5.90 27.99
N ASP A 657 -14.69 -5.95 26.85
CA ASP A 657 -13.31 -6.39 26.73
C ASP A 657 -12.34 -5.45 27.46
N PHE A 658 -12.41 -4.14 27.21
CA PHE A 658 -11.57 -3.15 27.88
C PHE A 658 -11.77 -3.16 29.40
N TYR A 659 -13.01 -3.01 29.89
CA TYR A 659 -13.27 -2.89 31.32
C TYR A 659 -12.91 -4.16 32.09
N SER A 660 -13.12 -5.34 31.50
CA SER A 660 -12.65 -6.61 32.09
C SER A 660 -11.12 -6.68 32.12
N GLY A 661 -10.44 -6.17 31.08
CA GLY A 661 -8.98 -6.16 30.99
C GLY A 661 -8.30 -5.28 32.03
N VAL A 662 -8.93 -4.14 32.38
CA VAL A 662 -8.46 -3.23 33.44
C VAL A 662 -9.00 -3.59 34.83
N GLY A 663 -9.54 -4.80 35.00
CA GLY A 663 -9.88 -5.37 36.31
C GLY A 663 -11.23 -4.95 36.89
N ARG A 664 -12.14 -4.36 36.10
CA ARG A 664 -13.52 -4.12 36.54
C ARG A 664 -14.36 -5.39 36.43
N THR A 665 -15.32 -5.51 37.34
CA THR A 665 -16.38 -6.54 37.29
C THR A 665 -17.72 -5.98 36.81
N THR A 666 -17.89 -4.66 36.84
CA THR A 666 -19.12 -3.98 36.42
C THR A 666 -18.81 -2.75 35.56
N LEU A 667 -19.76 -2.40 34.70
CA LEU A 667 -19.76 -1.20 33.87
C LEU A 667 -20.93 -0.30 34.27
N SER A 668 -20.64 0.95 34.64
CA SER A 668 -21.67 1.97 34.80
C SER A 668 -22.24 2.35 33.44
N SER A 669 -23.55 2.25 33.29
CA SER A 669 -24.25 2.53 32.04
C SER A 669 -25.51 3.35 32.28
N TYR A 670 -25.83 4.24 31.35
CA TYR A 670 -27.16 4.82 31.22
C TYR A 670 -27.83 4.22 29.99
N CYS A 671 -28.87 3.41 30.23
CA CYS A 671 -29.58 2.63 29.23
C CYS A 671 -30.75 3.45 28.68
N LEU A 672 -30.61 3.93 27.43
CA LEU A 672 -31.66 4.65 26.73
C LEU A 672 -31.67 4.27 25.23
N ASP A 673 -32.84 3.86 24.74
CA ASP A 673 -33.05 3.63 23.31
C ASP A 673 -32.83 4.91 22.47
N ARG A 674 -32.33 4.72 21.24
CA ARG A 674 -31.98 5.83 20.33
C ARG A 674 -33.15 6.73 19.95
N SER A 675 -34.35 6.18 19.92
CA SER A 675 -35.57 6.91 19.51
C SER A 675 -36.16 7.77 20.62
N LYS A 676 -35.68 7.64 21.86
CA LYS A 676 -36.25 8.31 23.03
C LYS A 676 -35.50 9.60 23.40
N PRO A 677 -36.20 10.62 23.93
CA PRO A 677 -35.55 11.82 24.45
C PRO A 677 -34.74 11.50 25.72
N THR A 678 -33.66 12.24 25.93
CA THR A 678 -32.79 12.07 27.10
C THR A 678 -33.25 12.94 28.26
N ASP A 679 -33.43 12.33 29.43
CA ASP A 679 -33.48 13.07 30.70
C ASP A 679 -32.04 13.40 31.13
N TRP A 680 -31.59 14.60 30.76
CA TRP A 680 -30.23 15.05 31.02
C TRP A 680 -29.92 15.20 32.52
N GLY A 681 -30.92 15.52 33.34
CA GLY A 681 -30.76 15.60 34.79
C GLY A 681 -30.49 14.24 35.41
N ALA A 682 -31.26 13.22 34.99
CA ALA A 682 -31.07 11.85 35.41
C ALA A 682 -29.71 11.28 34.96
N VAL A 683 -29.26 11.58 33.74
CA VAL A 683 -27.94 11.19 33.23
C VAL A 683 -26.83 11.76 34.12
N LEU A 684 -26.85 13.08 34.36
CA LEU A 684 -25.85 13.75 35.22
C LEU A 684 -25.84 13.17 36.63
N ALA A 685 -27.01 13.02 37.24
CA ALA A 685 -27.15 12.44 38.58
C ALA A 685 -26.57 11.01 38.65
N TRP A 686 -26.81 10.20 37.61
CA TRP A 686 -26.29 8.84 37.54
C TRP A 686 -24.76 8.82 37.44
N VAL A 687 -24.18 9.57 36.50
CA VAL A 687 -22.72 9.58 36.27
C VAL A 687 -21.99 10.02 37.54
N HIS A 688 -22.41 11.14 38.15
CA HIS A 688 -21.79 11.62 39.38
C HIS A 688 -22.01 10.69 40.58
N GLY A 689 -23.19 10.07 40.69
CA GLY A 689 -23.49 9.19 41.83
C GLY A 689 -22.78 7.83 41.78
N LYS A 690 -22.54 7.30 40.58
CA LYS A 690 -22.13 5.90 40.39
C LYS A 690 -20.72 5.72 39.85
N TRP A 691 -20.16 6.68 39.13
CA TRP A 691 -18.78 6.56 38.68
C TRP A 691 -17.82 6.47 39.87
N ARG A 692 -16.79 5.66 39.71
CA ARG A 692 -15.68 5.53 40.65
C ARG A 692 -14.40 5.57 39.81
N PRO A 693 -13.34 6.28 40.23
CA PRO A 693 -12.08 6.28 39.51
C PRO A 693 -11.57 4.87 39.22
N LEU A 694 -11.04 4.66 38.02
CA LEU A 694 -10.42 3.40 37.62
C LEU A 694 -8.98 3.34 38.15
N SER A 695 -8.67 2.28 38.89
CA SER A 695 -7.31 1.97 39.34
C SER A 695 -6.74 0.90 38.42
N TYR A 696 -5.87 1.30 37.51
CA TYR A 696 -5.21 0.41 36.55
C TYR A 696 -3.69 0.59 36.63
N ASP A 697 -2.97 -0.51 36.81
CA ASP A 697 -1.51 -0.53 36.74
C ASP A 697 -1.08 -0.76 35.30
N ASP A 698 -0.55 0.28 34.67
CA ASP A 698 -0.13 0.27 33.27
C ASP A 698 1.32 -0.21 33.06
N ARG A 699 2.09 -0.45 34.13
CA ARG A 699 3.48 -0.92 34.02
C ARG A 699 3.62 -2.24 33.25
N PRO A 700 2.75 -3.25 33.42
CA PRO A 700 2.79 -4.46 32.60
C PRO A 700 2.59 -4.15 31.10
N LEU A 701 1.65 -3.25 30.76
CA LEU A 701 1.38 -2.86 29.39
C LEU A 701 2.58 -2.10 28.78
N ILE A 702 3.17 -1.16 29.52
CA ILE A 702 4.35 -0.40 29.07
C ILE A 702 5.55 -1.35 28.87
N ARG A 703 5.79 -2.28 29.78
CA ARG A 703 6.89 -3.28 29.66
C ARG A 703 6.70 -4.25 28.50
N ALA A 704 5.46 -4.52 28.12
CA ALA A 704 5.12 -5.34 26.97
C ALA A 704 5.25 -4.58 25.63
N PHE A 705 5.62 -3.31 25.63
CA PHE A 705 5.87 -2.57 24.40
C PHE A 705 7.02 -3.24 23.61
N PRO A 706 6.83 -3.60 22.33
CA PRO A 706 7.74 -4.51 21.63
C PRO A 706 9.00 -3.85 21.08
N LEU A 707 9.19 -2.55 21.32
CA LEU A 707 10.28 -1.74 20.79
C LEU A 707 11.02 -1.05 21.95
N PRO A 708 12.25 -0.53 21.74
CA PRO A 708 12.93 0.28 22.74
C PRO A 708 12.09 1.51 23.09
N LEU A 709 12.00 1.81 24.38
CA LEU A 709 11.33 3.01 24.86
C LEU A 709 12.27 4.21 24.74
N ALA A 710 11.79 5.30 24.15
CA ALA A 710 12.44 6.60 24.15
C ALA A 710 12.02 7.48 25.35
N VAL A 711 11.08 6.98 26.15
CA VAL A 711 10.53 7.63 27.34
C VAL A 711 10.87 6.80 28.58
N SER A 712 11.02 7.44 29.75
CA SER A 712 11.16 6.71 31.01
C SER A 712 9.77 6.27 31.50
N PRO A 713 9.52 4.96 31.69
CA PRO A 713 8.24 4.44 32.18
C PRO A 713 7.74 5.08 33.48
N GLU A 714 8.68 5.52 34.33
CA GLU A 714 8.45 6.07 35.66
C GLU A 714 8.04 7.56 35.62
N GLU A 715 8.33 8.25 34.53
CA GLU A 715 7.99 9.67 34.37
C GLU A 715 6.50 9.86 34.08
N MET A 716 5.94 10.91 34.70
CA MET A 716 4.52 11.28 34.53
C MET A 716 4.29 12.25 33.38
N ASN A 717 5.35 12.76 32.76
CA ASN A 717 5.30 13.67 31.63
C ASN A 717 6.29 13.21 30.56
N TRP A 718 5.77 12.75 29.44
CA TRP A 718 6.55 12.23 28.33
C TRP A 718 6.63 13.27 27.21
N PRO A 719 7.83 13.55 26.69
CA PRO A 719 7.96 14.47 25.57
C PRO A 719 7.27 13.88 24.33
N LEU A 720 6.68 14.77 23.52
CA LEU A 720 6.13 14.42 22.22
C LEU A 720 6.73 15.38 21.17
N PRO A 721 7.94 15.08 20.65
CA PRO A 721 8.66 16.01 19.78
C PRO A 721 7.93 16.23 18.45
N ALA A 722 7.77 17.50 18.05
CA ALA A 722 7.07 17.90 16.83
C ALA A 722 7.71 17.27 15.58
N GLU A 723 9.05 17.18 15.57
CA GLU A 723 9.82 16.53 14.51
C GLU A 723 9.51 15.04 14.31
N ILE A 724 8.84 14.39 15.27
CA ILE A 724 8.36 13.01 15.16
C ILE A 724 6.89 13.01 14.74
N VAL A 725 6.03 13.76 15.44
CA VAL A 725 4.58 13.68 15.24
C VAL A 725 4.07 14.42 14.00
N ASP A 726 4.77 15.45 13.54
CA ASP A 726 4.42 16.19 12.32
C ASP A 726 4.83 15.41 11.05
N ARG A 727 5.64 14.37 11.20
CA ARG A 727 6.04 13.46 10.10
C ARG A 727 5.12 12.25 9.96
N ILE A 728 4.13 12.11 10.84
CA ILE A 728 3.13 11.05 10.78
C ILE A 728 2.10 11.43 9.71
N ASP A 729 1.94 10.56 8.72
CA ASP A 729 0.85 10.60 7.75
C ASP A 729 -0.37 9.89 8.36
N TYR A 730 -1.20 10.66 9.09
CA TYR A 730 -2.22 10.19 10.04
C TYR A 730 -3.40 9.42 9.44
#